data_AF-A0A951PMM9-F1
#
_entry.id   AF-A0A951PMM9-F1
#
_cell.length_a   1.000
_cell.length_b   1.000
_cell.length_c   1.000
_cell.angle_alpha   90.00
_cell.angle_beta   90.00
_cell.angle_gamma   90.00
#
_symmetry.space_group_name_H-M   'P 1'
#
loop_
_entity.id
_entity.type
_entity.pdbx_description
1 polymer ?
#
loop_
_entity_poly.entity_id
_entity_poly.type
_entity_poly.pdbx_seq_one_letter_code
_entity_poly.pdbx_strand_id
1 'polypeptide(L)'
;MPKVLWKFLLIAPVGFAATVAASASTRAAEIQVQTQLAPTEPLTEESQFSATFSVKSSSQTSTKSAEVPAERLSDPIAATTVKSAVESSTELSSTRVGDSSISLTQSKSTSSQLNQANNLLAQQVPDERNSTTGSTSTLEQINRYSNSQDQVTNVSQLSDVSPGDWAYEALRSLVERYGCIAGYPDGTFRGNRATTRFEFAAGLNACLQQVERLIAASTEGFVTREDLETLQRLVQEFEAELATLGTRVDDLEGRVAFLEDNQFSTTTKLRGEVIFAISDLFGDQDANGNDYEATETVFQDRVRLNLETSFTGEDLLFTRLQAGNVTEFGPVSSNSDTNVTREGRLGFQLDNGNDIALDRLYYRFPVADLATVYLFANGGQFRDFVPLLNPNFVSSGSGSISRFGRYNPIYRMGGAGAGAGVVIGPKSPIRIDLGYLSNTSADPGEDAGIFNGNYSALGQVTFQPSKAFSIAATYVHSYDNDNLRHGTGSLTSQIDTDGPLVSNSYGVQASFAFSPQLVLSGWAGYTDVIVLETGNADVWNYAATLALNDFGTEGSTLGFVVGMEPRLTGSSSLVGSLLGTRRDADTGLHVEGFYKLQVSDNIAITPGVIWLTAPGHNEDNDDIFIGTVRTTFSF
;
A
#
# COMPACT_ATOMS: atom_id res chain seq x y z
N MET A 1 -14.73 -34.19 -39.04
CA MET A 1 -13.66 -35.08 -38.55
C MET A 1 -13.81 -35.27 -37.03
N PRO A 2 -13.25 -36.34 -36.42
CA PRO A 2 -13.88 -36.96 -35.25
C PRO A 2 -13.32 -36.55 -33.87
N LYS A 3 -14.12 -36.89 -32.86
CA LYS A 3 -14.01 -36.66 -31.40
C LYS A 3 -12.81 -37.38 -30.73
N VAL A 4 -11.59 -37.22 -31.25
CA VAL A 4 -10.38 -37.88 -30.72
C VAL A 4 -9.48 -36.92 -29.92
N LEU A 5 -9.47 -35.60 -30.23
CA LEU A 5 -8.64 -34.62 -29.51
C LEU A 5 -8.99 -34.46 -28.02
N TRP A 6 -10.24 -34.72 -27.62
CA TRP A 6 -10.73 -34.46 -26.26
C TRP A 6 -10.32 -35.51 -25.20
N LYS A 7 -9.56 -36.55 -25.58
CA LYS A 7 -9.09 -37.61 -24.65
C LYS A 7 -7.59 -37.60 -24.36
N PHE A 8 -6.82 -36.69 -24.95
CA PHE A 8 -5.37 -36.58 -24.67
C PHE A 8 -5.00 -35.57 -23.58
N LEU A 9 -5.95 -34.76 -23.09
CA LEU A 9 -5.67 -33.67 -22.13
C LEU A 9 -5.95 -34.02 -20.65
N LEU A 10 -6.16 -35.30 -20.31
CA LEU A 10 -6.70 -35.72 -19.00
C LEU A 10 -5.93 -36.85 -18.29
N ILE A 11 -4.68 -37.13 -18.67
CA ILE A 11 -3.84 -38.14 -17.98
C ILE A 11 -2.42 -37.60 -17.79
N ALA A 12 -2.16 -37.04 -16.59
CA ALA A 12 -0.90 -37.06 -15.82
C ALA A 12 -0.65 -35.73 -15.05
N PRO A 13 -1.13 -35.60 -13.80
CA PRO A 13 -0.49 -34.72 -12.82
C PRO A 13 0.74 -35.41 -12.19
N VAL A 14 1.52 -34.64 -11.41
CA VAL A 14 2.71 -35.03 -10.63
C VAL A 14 4.04 -35.04 -11.42
N GLY A 15 4.92 -34.09 -11.06
CA GLY A 15 6.38 -34.27 -11.19
C GLY A 15 7.19 -33.23 -11.97
N PHE A 16 7.10 -31.93 -11.67
CA PHE A 16 8.07 -30.95 -12.16
C PHE A 16 8.39 -29.84 -11.14
N ALA A 17 9.20 -30.19 -10.13
CA ALA A 17 9.77 -29.25 -9.16
C ALA A 17 11.10 -29.78 -8.57
N ALA A 18 12.07 -30.12 -9.42
CA ALA A 18 13.45 -30.42 -9.04
C ALA A 18 14.40 -30.30 -10.25
N THR A 19 15.70 -30.14 -9.95
CA THR A 19 16.85 -30.20 -10.90
C THR A 19 16.94 -29.13 -11.99
N VAL A 20 17.37 -27.92 -11.59
CA VAL A 20 18.30 -27.12 -12.40
C VAL A 20 19.72 -27.38 -11.86
N ALA A 21 20.39 -28.42 -12.37
CA ALA A 21 21.83 -28.63 -12.20
C ALA A 21 22.36 -29.68 -13.20
N ALA A 22 23.42 -29.31 -13.92
CA ALA A 22 24.36 -30.17 -14.65
C ALA A 22 23.80 -31.23 -15.63
N SER A 23 24.01 -31.02 -16.93
CA SER A 23 25.19 -31.60 -17.63
C SER A 23 25.13 -31.37 -19.15
N ALA A 24 26.30 -31.15 -19.75
CA ALA A 24 26.47 -31.11 -21.20
C ALA A 24 27.19 -32.38 -21.69
N SER A 25 26.70 -33.05 -22.74
CA SER A 25 27.53 -33.81 -23.71
C SER A 25 26.74 -34.40 -24.88
N THR A 26 26.96 -33.82 -26.07
CA THR A 26 27.27 -34.50 -27.35
C THR A 26 26.54 -35.80 -27.78
N ARG A 27 25.75 -35.72 -28.88
CA ARG A 27 26.13 -36.13 -30.26
C ARG A 27 24.96 -36.08 -31.27
N ALA A 28 25.21 -35.42 -32.41
CA ALA A 28 25.11 -35.87 -33.82
C ALA A 28 23.89 -36.73 -34.27
N ALA A 29 23.27 -36.55 -35.45
CA ALA A 29 23.58 -35.79 -36.68
C ALA A 29 22.27 -35.55 -37.50
N GLU A 30 22.19 -35.08 -38.77
CA GLU A 30 23.12 -34.64 -39.83
C GLU A 30 22.37 -33.79 -40.92
N ILE A 31 23.09 -33.26 -41.92
CA ILE A 31 22.65 -32.84 -43.28
C ILE A 31 21.72 -31.61 -43.40
N GLN A 32 21.93 -30.61 -44.28
CA GLN A 32 23.04 -30.11 -45.13
C GLN A 32 22.66 -28.66 -45.54
N VAL A 33 23.63 -27.78 -45.85
CA VAL A 33 23.80 -27.15 -47.19
C VAL A 33 24.98 -26.15 -47.17
N GLN A 34 25.93 -26.44 -48.06
CA GLN A 34 26.98 -25.62 -48.70
C GLN A 34 27.82 -24.57 -47.93
N THR A 35 29.13 -24.79 -48.07
CA THR A 35 30.29 -23.99 -47.65
C THR A 35 30.83 -23.07 -48.74
N GLN A 36 31.51 -21.99 -48.34
CA GLN A 36 32.69 -21.48 -49.04
C GLN A 36 33.79 -21.14 -48.02
N LEU A 37 35.06 -21.39 -48.36
CA LEU A 37 36.18 -21.51 -47.41
C LEU A 37 37.24 -20.40 -47.50
N ALA A 38 37.73 -19.99 -46.32
CA ALA A 38 39.16 -19.78 -45.98
C ALA A 38 39.88 -18.51 -46.53
N PRO A 39 41.01 -18.06 -45.91
CA PRO A 39 41.84 -18.76 -44.91
C PRO A 39 42.15 -18.03 -43.58
N THR A 40 42.79 -18.79 -42.71
CA THR A 40 43.17 -18.53 -41.30
C THR A 40 44.64 -18.11 -41.10
N GLU A 41 44.95 -17.36 -40.05
CA GLU A 41 46.26 -17.37 -39.34
C GLU A 41 46.08 -17.07 -37.82
N PRO A 42 47.10 -17.29 -36.93
CA PRO A 42 46.84 -18.04 -35.68
C PRO A 42 46.94 -17.31 -34.31
N LEU A 43 46.24 -17.92 -33.34
CA LEU A 43 46.50 -18.09 -31.87
C LEU A 43 47.34 -17.06 -31.08
N THR A 44 46.79 -16.59 -29.94
CA THR A 44 47.53 -16.46 -28.66
C THR A 44 46.57 -16.46 -27.45
N GLU A 45 47.13 -16.56 -26.23
CA GLU A 45 46.50 -17.13 -25.03
C GLU A 45 45.80 -16.15 -24.05
N GLU A 46 45.00 -16.75 -23.15
CA GLU A 46 44.62 -16.32 -21.78
C GLU A 46 44.22 -14.87 -21.47
N SER A 47 42.98 -14.67 -20.98
CA SER A 47 42.77 -14.15 -19.61
C SER A 47 41.31 -14.17 -19.12
N GLN A 48 41.16 -14.67 -17.88
CA GLN A 48 40.29 -14.20 -16.79
C GLN A 48 38.82 -13.79 -17.05
N PHE A 49 37.93 -14.60 -16.49
CA PHE A 49 36.51 -14.29 -16.28
C PHE A 49 36.36 -13.09 -15.33
N SER A 50 35.80 -11.98 -15.80
CA SER A 50 35.39 -10.85 -14.95
C SER A 50 33.92 -10.51 -15.23
N ALA A 51 33.12 -10.39 -14.16
CA ALA A 51 31.72 -10.00 -14.25
C ALA A 51 31.62 -8.47 -14.13
N THR A 52 31.28 -7.79 -15.22
CA THR A 52 31.09 -6.33 -15.23
C THR A 52 29.60 -5.99 -15.21
N PHE A 53 29.13 -5.43 -14.11
CA PHE A 53 27.81 -4.82 -14.02
C PHE A 53 27.79 -3.52 -14.85
N SER A 54 27.10 -3.52 -15.99
CA SER A 54 27.08 -2.38 -16.91
C SER A 54 25.86 -1.48 -16.65
N VAL A 55 26.08 -0.33 -16.04
CA VAL A 55 25.12 0.78 -16.06
C VAL A 55 25.23 1.48 -17.41
N LYS A 56 24.22 1.34 -18.27
CA LYS A 56 24.12 2.15 -19.50
C LYS A 56 23.56 3.53 -19.17
N SER A 57 24.39 4.56 -19.28
CA SER A 57 23.91 5.93 -19.46
C SER A 57 23.72 6.18 -20.95
N SER A 58 22.53 6.62 -21.35
CA SER A 58 22.21 6.99 -22.73
C SER A 58 22.55 8.46 -22.97
N SER A 59 23.79 8.76 -23.35
CA SER A 59 24.15 10.05 -23.94
C SER A 59 24.06 9.96 -25.47
N GLN A 60 23.01 10.53 -26.06
CA GLN A 60 22.91 10.66 -27.50
C GLN A 60 23.87 11.75 -27.98
N THR A 61 24.90 11.37 -28.75
CA THR A 61 25.76 12.32 -29.47
C THR A 61 25.48 12.20 -30.96
N SER A 62 24.75 13.17 -31.52
CA SER A 62 24.52 13.23 -32.97
C SER A 62 25.66 13.98 -33.66
N THR A 63 26.44 13.28 -34.47
CA THR A 63 27.40 13.89 -35.40
C THR A 63 26.75 14.06 -36.78
N LYS A 64 26.68 15.28 -37.28
CA LYS A 64 26.43 15.58 -38.70
C LYS A 64 27.47 16.58 -39.20
N SER A 65 28.25 16.16 -40.19
CA SER A 65 29.14 17.03 -40.95
C SER A 65 28.37 17.72 -42.08
N ALA A 66 28.62 19.02 -42.27
CA ALA A 66 28.34 19.74 -43.52
C ALA A 66 29.34 20.90 -43.67
N GLU A 67 29.70 21.21 -44.91
CA GLU A 67 30.81 22.11 -45.26
C GLU A 67 30.49 23.61 -45.10
N VAL A 68 31.56 24.42 -44.99
CA VAL A 68 31.52 25.88 -45.07
C VAL A 68 32.46 26.34 -46.19
N PRO A 69 32.01 27.16 -47.15
CA PRO A 69 32.86 28.06 -47.91
C PRO A 69 32.87 29.46 -47.27
N ALA A 70 34.04 30.10 -47.24
CA ALA A 70 34.22 31.43 -46.67
C ALA A 70 34.29 32.52 -47.75
N GLU A 71 33.73 33.70 -47.50
CA GLU A 71 34.20 34.95 -48.10
C GLU A 71 33.99 36.17 -47.18
N ARG A 72 34.39 37.36 -47.64
CA ARG A 72 35.15 38.35 -46.84
C ARG A 72 34.70 39.79 -47.11
N LEU A 73 35.12 40.73 -46.24
CA LEU A 73 35.08 42.22 -46.36
C LEU A 73 33.72 42.88 -45.97
N SER A 74 33.64 44.10 -45.40
CA SER A 74 34.59 44.97 -44.66
C SER A 74 33.88 46.26 -44.18
N ASP A 75 34.03 46.63 -42.88
CA ASP A 75 34.18 48.00 -42.29
C ASP A 75 33.27 49.21 -42.70
N PRO A 76 33.23 50.34 -41.92
CA PRO A 76 33.37 50.54 -40.46
C PRO A 76 32.34 51.55 -39.86
N ILE A 77 32.41 51.83 -38.53
CA ILE A 77 32.42 53.17 -37.85
C ILE A 77 31.81 53.15 -36.42
N ALA A 78 32.63 53.58 -35.44
CA ALA A 78 32.41 54.33 -34.17
C ALA A 78 30.99 54.54 -33.56
N ALA A 79 30.80 54.65 -32.22
CA ALA A 79 31.73 54.59 -31.07
C ALA A 79 31.01 54.57 -29.69
N THR A 80 31.68 54.02 -28.66
CA THR A 80 31.74 54.45 -27.23
C THR A 80 30.40 54.61 -26.46
N THR A 81 30.11 53.90 -25.36
CA THR A 81 30.82 53.67 -24.07
C THR A 81 30.16 52.44 -23.38
N VAL A 82 30.61 51.74 -22.32
CA VAL A 82 31.64 51.96 -21.27
C VAL A 82 32.43 50.65 -21.01
N LYS A 83 33.51 50.75 -20.21
CA LYS A 83 34.40 49.69 -19.71
C LYS A 83 33.85 48.94 -18.47
N SER A 84 34.17 47.65 -18.35
CA SER A 84 35.29 47.21 -17.51
C SER A 84 35.59 45.71 -17.67
N ALA A 85 36.87 45.37 -17.77
CA ALA A 85 37.36 44.00 -17.87
C ALA A 85 38.82 43.91 -17.40
N VAL A 86 39.15 42.84 -16.65
CA VAL A 86 40.50 42.22 -16.57
C VAL A 86 41.54 43.07 -15.78
N GLU A 87 42.46 42.52 -14.94
CA GLU A 87 43.29 41.33 -15.10
C GLU A 87 43.81 40.69 -13.77
N SER A 88 44.08 39.38 -13.86
CA SER A 88 45.05 38.51 -13.13
C SER A 88 45.94 39.09 -12.00
N SER A 89 46.07 38.38 -10.87
CA SER A 89 47.17 37.38 -10.64
C SER A 89 47.37 36.96 -9.16
N THR A 90 47.68 35.66 -8.97
CA THR A 90 48.47 35.02 -7.89
C THR A 90 48.32 35.41 -6.40
N GLU A 91 47.99 34.43 -5.55
CA GLU A 91 48.86 34.03 -4.43
C GLU A 91 48.63 32.57 -3.98
N LEU A 92 49.57 32.00 -3.21
CA LEU A 92 49.68 30.59 -2.83
C LEU A 92 48.68 30.19 -1.71
N SER A 93 48.27 28.92 -1.56
CA SER A 93 49.03 27.96 -0.72
C SER A 93 48.50 26.53 -0.83
N SER A 94 49.42 25.56 -0.83
CA SER A 94 49.13 24.12 -0.80
C SER A 94 49.18 23.55 0.63
N THR A 95 48.35 22.56 0.94
CA THR A 95 48.62 21.62 2.03
C THR A 95 48.15 20.22 1.64
N ARG A 96 49.00 19.22 1.89
CA ARG A 96 48.80 17.82 1.49
C ARG A 96 47.71 17.15 2.33
N VAL A 97 46.93 16.29 1.69
CA VAL A 97 46.22 15.20 2.39
C VAL A 97 47.24 14.14 2.76
N GLY A 98 47.32 13.81 4.05
CA GLY A 98 48.18 12.76 4.58
C GLY A 98 47.44 11.44 4.71
N ASP A 99 48.13 10.37 4.34
CA ASP A 99 47.71 8.97 4.47
C ASP A 99 47.44 8.61 5.94
N SER A 100 46.41 7.78 6.22
CA SER A 100 46.15 7.23 7.55
C SER A 100 45.28 5.98 7.48
N SER A 101 45.79 4.89 8.05
CA SER A 101 45.30 3.53 7.87
C SER A 101 44.13 3.15 8.78
N ILE A 102 43.26 2.29 8.24
CA ILE A 102 42.15 1.67 8.98
C ILE A 102 42.70 0.69 10.01
N SER A 103 42.33 0.88 11.29
CA SER A 103 42.66 -0.03 12.39
C SER A 103 41.41 -0.75 12.90
N LEU A 104 41.33 -2.05 12.62
CA LEU A 104 40.30 -2.95 13.14
C LEU A 104 40.49 -3.15 14.66
N THR A 105 39.54 -2.68 15.47
CA THR A 105 39.49 -2.98 16.91
C THR A 105 38.25 -3.79 17.24
N GLN A 106 38.45 -5.00 17.77
CA GLN A 106 37.37 -5.88 18.20
C GLN A 106 36.66 -5.32 19.45
N SER A 107 35.35 -5.08 19.36
CA SER A 107 34.53 -4.72 20.51
C SER A 107 34.21 -5.94 21.37
N LYS A 108 34.74 -5.98 22.59
CA LYS A 108 34.36 -6.98 23.61
C LYS A 108 32.96 -6.68 24.17
N SER A 109 32.25 -7.74 24.53
CA SER A 109 30.86 -7.73 25.05
C SER A 109 30.65 -6.84 26.28
N THR A 110 29.61 -6.01 26.27
CA THR A 110 29.16 -5.22 27.44
C THR A 110 27.70 -5.55 27.80
N SER A 111 27.50 -6.61 28.56
CA SER A 111 26.20 -7.04 29.08
C SER A 111 26.04 -6.65 30.55
N SER A 112 25.86 -5.34 30.83
CA SER A 112 25.65 -4.86 32.22
C SER A 112 24.84 -3.56 32.39
N GLN A 113 24.44 -2.85 31.32
CA GLN A 113 23.86 -1.50 31.43
C GLN A 113 22.33 -1.39 31.23
N LEU A 114 21.59 -2.51 31.24
CA LEU A 114 20.12 -2.51 31.15
C LEU A 114 19.37 -2.64 32.50
N ASN A 115 20.11 -2.78 33.61
CA ASN A 115 19.54 -2.98 34.96
C ASN A 115 19.61 -1.73 35.88
N GLN A 116 19.82 -0.52 35.35
CA GLN A 116 19.92 0.72 36.15
C GLN A 116 18.92 1.83 35.78
N ALA A 117 17.87 1.53 35.00
CA ALA A 117 16.85 2.51 34.61
C ALA A 117 15.51 2.43 35.41
N ASN A 118 15.33 1.44 36.29
CA ASN A 118 14.04 1.18 36.97
C ASN A 118 13.97 1.60 38.46
N ASN A 119 14.98 2.27 39.01
CA ASN A 119 15.08 2.57 40.46
C ASN A 119 15.16 4.08 40.79
N LEU A 120 14.34 4.92 40.16
CA LEU A 120 14.25 6.36 40.48
C LEU A 120 12.80 6.86 40.51
N LEU A 121 11.98 6.40 41.47
CA LEU A 121 10.71 7.04 41.85
C LEU A 121 10.16 6.54 43.21
N ALA A 122 10.91 6.74 44.30
CA ALA A 122 10.38 6.58 45.67
C ALA A 122 11.10 7.43 46.73
N GLN A 123 10.41 8.48 47.20
CA GLN A 123 10.45 9.12 48.53
C GLN A 123 11.75 9.70 49.14
N GLN A 124 11.66 10.99 49.52
CA GLN A 124 12.43 11.65 50.58
C GLN A 124 11.49 12.03 51.74
N VAL A 125 11.85 11.73 53.00
CA VAL A 125 11.93 12.62 54.19
C VAL A 125 12.63 11.85 55.35
N PRO A 126 13.14 12.46 56.45
CA PRO A 126 14.47 12.10 56.99
C PRO A 126 14.51 11.49 58.42
N ASP A 127 15.75 11.22 58.87
CA ASP A 127 16.21 10.60 60.13
C ASP A 127 15.66 11.17 61.46
N GLU A 128 15.62 10.32 62.52
CA GLU A 128 16.51 10.50 63.71
C GLU A 128 16.64 9.25 64.61
N ARG A 129 17.45 9.33 65.68
CA ARG A 129 18.26 8.20 66.23
C ARG A 129 17.86 7.70 67.65
N ASN A 130 18.22 6.42 67.92
CA ASN A 130 19.09 5.94 69.03
C ASN A 130 18.57 5.06 70.20
N SER A 131 19.41 4.05 70.53
CA SER A 131 19.71 3.42 71.85
C SER A 131 18.69 2.58 72.66
N THR A 132 18.80 1.26 72.47
CA THR A 132 18.95 0.14 73.44
C THR A 132 18.83 0.37 74.97
N THR A 133 18.04 -0.48 75.67
CA THR A 133 18.38 -1.29 76.90
C THR A 133 17.10 -1.86 77.56
N GLY A 134 17.05 -3.12 78.01
CA GLY A 134 15.99 -3.56 78.95
C GLY A 134 15.52 -5.04 79.00
N SER A 135 16.38 -6.05 78.82
CA SER A 135 15.96 -7.47 78.75
C SER A 135 15.61 -8.15 80.11
N THR A 136 14.97 -7.45 81.05
CA THR A 136 14.63 -7.99 82.39
C THR A 136 13.21 -7.72 82.89
N SER A 137 12.39 -6.95 82.17
CA SER A 137 10.99 -6.68 82.56
C SER A 137 9.97 -7.72 82.08
N THR A 138 10.32 -8.53 81.07
CA THR A 138 9.37 -9.39 80.34
C THR A 138 8.91 -10.63 81.11
N LEU A 139 9.74 -11.17 82.01
CA LEU A 139 9.40 -12.40 82.75
C LEU A 139 8.41 -12.16 83.90
N GLU A 140 8.38 -10.96 84.51
CA GLU A 140 7.39 -10.61 85.54
C GLU A 140 6.04 -10.14 84.96
N GLN A 141 5.97 -9.80 83.67
CA GLN A 141 4.69 -9.54 83.00
C GLN A 141 3.93 -10.83 82.66
N ILE A 142 4.62 -11.91 82.29
CA ILE A 142 3.98 -13.17 81.87
C ILE A 142 3.16 -13.80 83.02
N ASN A 143 3.69 -13.79 84.25
CA ASN A 143 2.98 -14.34 85.42
C ASN A 143 1.73 -13.54 85.86
N ARG A 144 1.47 -12.34 85.33
CA ARG A 144 0.24 -11.58 85.65
C ARG A 144 -0.92 -11.84 84.69
N TYR A 145 -0.68 -12.40 83.50
CA TYR A 145 -1.73 -12.68 82.53
C TYR A 145 -2.48 -14.00 82.76
N SER A 146 -2.03 -14.85 83.69
CA SER A 146 -2.62 -16.19 83.92
C SER A 146 -3.92 -16.19 84.77
N ASN A 147 -4.39 -15.05 85.30
CA ASN A 147 -5.54 -14.98 86.22
C ASN A 147 -6.55 -13.87 85.84
N SER A 148 -7.13 -13.97 84.65
CA SER A 148 -8.35 -13.23 84.29
C SER A 148 -9.16 -13.94 83.20
N GLN A 149 -9.82 -15.04 83.57
CA GLN A 149 -11.10 -15.36 82.94
C GLN A 149 -12.13 -14.36 83.47
N ASP A 150 -12.65 -13.47 82.64
CA ASP A 150 -14.06 -13.07 82.76
C ASP A 150 -14.64 -12.31 81.55
N GLN A 151 -15.91 -12.61 81.29
CA GLN A 151 -16.92 -11.80 80.59
C GLN A 151 -16.68 -11.38 79.12
N VAL A 152 -17.27 -12.16 78.21
CA VAL A 152 -17.64 -11.68 76.87
C VAL A 152 -18.83 -10.73 77.01
N THR A 153 -18.60 -9.43 76.85
CA THR A 153 -19.68 -8.43 76.72
C THR A 153 -20.49 -8.69 75.47
N ASN A 154 -21.80 -8.87 75.60
CA ASN A 154 -22.70 -9.00 74.45
C ASN A 154 -22.81 -7.64 73.72
N VAL A 155 -23.02 -7.62 72.40
CA VAL A 155 -23.10 -6.35 71.63
C VAL A 155 -24.24 -5.44 72.11
N SER A 156 -25.32 -6.00 72.65
CA SER A 156 -26.39 -5.24 73.30
C SER A 156 -25.99 -4.52 74.60
N GLN A 157 -24.79 -4.77 75.13
CA GLN A 157 -24.22 -4.13 76.32
C GLN A 157 -23.22 -3.01 75.97
N LEU A 158 -22.90 -2.81 74.69
CA LEU A 158 -22.03 -1.74 74.23
C LEU A 158 -22.84 -0.44 74.12
N SER A 159 -22.50 0.54 74.95
CA SER A 159 -23.27 1.78 75.12
C SER A 159 -23.24 2.72 73.90
N ASP A 160 -22.33 2.49 72.96
CA ASP A 160 -22.08 3.30 71.78
C ASP A 160 -22.37 2.58 70.44
N VAL A 161 -23.09 1.45 70.47
CA VAL A 161 -23.51 0.72 69.27
C VAL A 161 -25.01 0.43 69.30
N SER A 162 -25.76 1.01 68.36
CA SER A 162 -27.21 0.90 68.23
C SER A 162 -27.62 -0.18 67.21
N PRO A 163 -28.76 -0.87 67.37
CA PRO A 163 -29.29 -1.80 66.36
C PRO A 163 -29.55 -1.20 64.97
N GLY A 164 -29.58 0.13 64.85
CA GLY A 164 -29.69 0.84 63.57
C GLY A 164 -28.34 1.19 62.90
N ASP A 165 -27.21 0.93 63.55
CA ASP A 165 -25.89 1.25 62.98
C ASP A 165 -25.49 0.21 61.94
N TRP A 166 -24.91 0.66 60.82
CA TRP A 166 -24.46 -0.21 59.72
C TRP A 166 -23.49 -1.32 60.16
N ALA A 167 -22.72 -1.07 61.23
CA ALA A 167 -21.75 -2.02 61.78
C ALA A 167 -22.37 -3.03 62.77
N TYR A 168 -23.62 -2.85 63.19
CA TYR A 168 -24.23 -3.64 64.27
C TYR A 168 -24.22 -5.14 63.97
N GLU A 169 -24.63 -5.57 62.77
CA GLU A 169 -24.62 -7.00 62.40
C GLU A 169 -23.20 -7.58 62.31
N ALA A 170 -22.24 -6.80 61.79
CA ALA A 170 -20.85 -7.22 61.69
C ALA A 170 -20.21 -7.40 63.08
N LEU A 171 -20.43 -6.44 63.99
CA LEU A 171 -19.97 -6.52 65.38
C LEU A 171 -20.66 -7.66 66.13
N ARG A 172 -21.97 -7.82 65.95
CA ARG A 172 -22.74 -8.94 66.52
C ARG A 172 -22.16 -10.29 66.10
N SER A 173 -21.85 -10.46 64.81
CA SER A 173 -21.19 -11.67 64.31
C SER A 173 -19.81 -11.87 64.96
N LEU A 174 -18.95 -10.85 64.95
CA LEU A 174 -17.58 -10.95 65.48
C LEU A 174 -17.53 -11.23 66.99
N VAL A 175 -18.44 -10.66 67.78
CA VAL A 175 -18.48 -10.79 69.24
C VAL A 175 -19.26 -12.04 69.66
N GLU A 176 -20.50 -12.25 69.17
CA GLU A 176 -21.36 -13.36 69.61
C GLU A 176 -21.00 -14.70 68.95
N ARG A 177 -20.70 -14.70 67.64
CA ARG A 177 -20.49 -15.95 66.88
C ARG A 177 -19.04 -16.40 66.88
N TYR A 178 -18.09 -15.47 66.78
CA TYR A 178 -16.67 -15.78 66.71
C TYR A 178 -15.90 -15.52 68.01
N GLY A 179 -16.45 -14.72 68.94
CA GLY A 179 -15.74 -14.35 70.18
C GLY A 179 -14.43 -13.60 69.93
N CYS A 180 -14.30 -12.98 68.75
CA CYS A 180 -13.05 -12.42 68.22
C CYS A 180 -12.66 -11.09 68.86
N ILE A 181 -13.64 -10.34 69.36
CA ILE A 181 -13.48 -8.99 69.87
C ILE A 181 -14.29 -8.89 71.17
N ALA A 182 -13.69 -8.31 72.21
CA ALA A 182 -14.39 -7.80 73.37
C ALA A 182 -14.45 -6.28 73.27
N GLY A 183 -15.49 -5.66 73.83
CA GLY A 183 -15.52 -4.20 74.00
C GLY A 183 -14.38 -3.72 74.90
N TYR A 184 -14.14 -2.41 74.92
CA TYR A 184 -13.28 -1.82 75.93
C TYR A 184 -13.88 -2.06 77.33
N PRO A 185 -13.04 -2.14 78.41
CA PRO A 185 -13.52 -2.41 79.77
C PRO A 185 -14.53 -1.39 80.35
N ASP A 186 -14.77 -0.28 79.65
CA ASP A 186 -15.76 0.75 79.97
C ASP A 186 -17.13 0.51 79.30
N GLY A 187 -17.32 -0.61 78.58
CA GLY A 187 -18.57 -0.93 77.89
C GLY A 187 -18.78 -0.15 76.59
N THR A 188 -17.69 0.18 75.88
CA THR A 188 -17.73 0.86 74.57
C THR A 188 -16.97 0.09 73.48
N PHE A 189 -17.35 0.26 72.22
CA PHE A 189 -16.58 -0.19 71.05
C PHE A 189 -15.63 0.91 70.52
N ARG A 190 -15.97 2.18 70.76
CA ARG A 190 -15.29 3.40 70.31
C ARG A 190 -15.22 3.54 68.78
N GLY A 191 -16.25 3.10 68.06
CA GLY A 191 -16.29 3.13 66.59
C GLY A 191 -16.13 4.52 65.96
N ASN A 192 -16.42 5.59 66.71
CA ASN A 192 -16.30 6.99 66.26
C ASN A 192 -14.88 7.58 66.36
N ARG A 193 -13.85 6.80 66.75
CA ARG A 193 -12.45 7.25 66.75
C ARG A 193 -11.64 6.53 65.67
N ALA A 194 -10.69 7.22 65.05
CA ALA A 194 -9.73 6.58 64.16
C ALA A 194 -8.81 5.64 64.96
N THR A 195 -8.78 4.36 64.57
CA THR A 195 -7.87 3.36 65.12
C THR A 195 -6.50 3.42 64.46
N THR A 196 -5.43 3.25 65.22
CA THR A 196 -4.07 3.19 64.67
C THR A 196 -3.83 1.87 63.91
N ARG A 197 -2.91 1.87 62.94
CA ARG A 197 -2.53 0.65 62.20
C ARG A 197 -2.05 -0.48 63.13
N PHE A 198 -1.43 -0.14 64.26
CA PHE A 198 -0.98 -1.11 65.27
C PHE A 198 -2.13 -1.68 66.10
N GLU A 199 -3.09 -0.86 66.54
CA GLU A 199 -4.30 -1.34 67.23
C GLU A 199 -5.12 -2.27 66.32
N PHE A 200 -5.27 -1.91 65.03
CA PHE A 200 -5.96 -2.77 64.06
C PHE A 200 -5.24 -4.11 63.87
N ALA A 201 -3.92 -4.09 63.67
CA ALA A 201 -3.12 -5.31 63.51
C ALA A 201 -3.18 -6.22 64.74
N ALA A 202 -3.16 -5.64 65.95
CA ALA A 202 -3.29 -6.40 67.19
C ALA A 202 -4.68 -7.06 67.34
N GLY A 203 -5.76 -6.32 67.05
CA GLY A 203 -7.13 -6.85 67.05
C GLY A 203 -7.36 -7.93 66.00
N LEU A 204 -6.84 -7.73 64.78
CA LEU A 204 -6.92 -8.72 63.71
C LEU A 204 -6.15 -10.00 64.07
N ASN A 205 -4.94 -9.89 64.63
CA ASN A 205 -4.15 -11.05 65.07
C ASN A 205 -4.84 -11.83 66.20
N ALA A 206 -5.46 -11.13 67.17
CA ALA A 206 -6.23 -11.78 68.23
C ALA A 206 -7.47 -12.51 67.67
N CYS A 207 -8.18 -11.91 66.71
CA CYS A 207 -9.29 -12.58 66.04
C CYS A 207 -8.83 -13.77 65.19
N LEU A 208 -7.72 -13.65 64.44
CA LEU A 208 -7.15 -14.77 63.68
C LEU A 208 -6.78 -15.94 64.59
N GLN A 209 -6.17 -15.71 65.77
CA GLN A 209 -5.89 -16.78 66.73
C GLN A 209 -7.14 -17.38 67.40
N GLN A 210 -8.22 -16.60 67.50
CA GLN A 210 -9.53 -17.11 67.95
C GLN A 210 -10.20 -17.94 66.84
N VAL A 211 -10.10 -17.51 65.58
CA VAL A 211 -10.57 -18.22 64.40
C VAL A 211 -9.76 -19.50 64.17
N GLU A 212 -8.43 -19.49 64.34
CA GLU A 212 -7.58 -20.69 64.31
C GLU A 212 -7.97 -21.68 65.41
N ARG A 213 -8.27 -21.20 66.63
CA ARG A 213 -8.80 -22.06 67.70
C ARG A 213 -10.20 -22.59 67.39
N LEU A 214 -11.08 -21.79 66.78
CA LEU A 214 -12.39 -22.23 66.32
C LEU A 214 -12.30 -23.23 65.16
N ILE A 215 -11.36 -23.05 64.23
CA ILE A 215 -11.09 -23.97 63.11
C ILE A 215 -10.52 -25.28 63.66
N ALA A 216 -9.53 -25.21 64.56
CA ALA A 216 -8.98 -26.39 65.24
C ALA A 216 -10.06 -27.15 66.04
N ALA A 217 -10.98 -26.44 66.71
CA ALA A 217 -12.14 -27.02 67.38
C ALA A 217 -13.24 -27.49 66.41
N SER A 218 -13.34 -26.91 65.21
CA SER A 218 -14.30 -27.32 64.17
C SER A 218 -13.73 -28.36 63.20
N THR A 219 -12.52 -28.88 63.42
CA THR A 219 -11.95 -30.01 62.65
C THR A 219 -12.70 -31.34 62.89
N GLU A 220 -13.69 -31.36 63.78
CA GLU A 220 -14.68 -32.47 63.91
C GLU A 220 -15.94 -32.25 63.04
N GLY A 221 -16.03 -31.15 62.28
CA GLY A 221 -17.15 -30.79 61.41
C GLY A 221 -16.88 -31.07 59.93
N PHE A 222 -17.11 -32.31 59.51
CA PHE A 222 -17.20 -32.83 58.12
C PHE A 222 -16.98 -31.84 56.96
N VAL A 223 -15.96 -32.10 56.14
CA VAL A 223 -16.17 -32.13 54.68
C VAL A 223 -17.23 -33.20 54.44
N THR A 224 -18.41 -32.82 53.94
CA THR A 224 -19.47 -33.82 53.72
C THR A 224 -19.08 -34.76 52.58
N ARG A 225 -19.66 -35.95 52.55
CA ARG A 225 -19.40 -36.90 51.47
C ARG A 225 -19.92 -36.31 50.15
N GLU A 226 -21.04 -35.61 50.21
CA GLU A 226 -21.67 -34.86 49.13
C GLU A 226 -20.78 -33.73 48.57
N ASP A 227 -20.01 -33.03 49.41
CA ASP A 227 -19.06 -31.99 48.94
C ASP A 227 -17.88 -32.61 48.19
N LEU A 228 -17.34 -33.72 48.69
CA LEU A 228 -16.28 -34.49 48.00
C LEU A 228 -16.78 -35.09 46.68
N GLU A 229 -17.99 -35.63 46.66
CA GLU A 229 -18.63 -36.14 45.44
C GLU A 229 -18.96 -35.01 44.44
N THR A 230 -19.33 -33.82 44.94
CA THR A 230 -19.56 -32.63 44.09
C THR A 230 -18.26 -32.09 43.50
N LEU A 231 -17.18 -32.04 44.28
CA LEU A 231 -15.85 -31.67 43.78
C LEU A 231 -15.29 -32.72 42.81
N GLN A 232 -15.47 -34.02 43.07
CA GLN A 232 -15.09 -35.08 42.14
C GLN A 232 -15.85 -34.99 40.81
N ARG A 233 -17.16 -34.73 40.87
CA ARG A 233 -17.99 -34.49 39.67
C ARG A 233 -17.52 -33.24 38.92
N LEU A 234 -17.31 -32.11 39.60
CA LEU A 234 -16.80 -30.88 38.98
C LEU A 234 -15.42 -31.11 38.34
N VAL A 235 -14.52 -31.83 38.99
CA VAL A 235 -13.20 -32.19 38.43
C VAL A 235 -13.34 -33.09 37.20
N GLN A 236 -14.26 -34.06 37.18
CA GLN A 236 -14.54 -34.90 36.01
C GLN A 236 -15.21 -34.13 34.86
N GLU A 237 -16.12 -33.20 35.17
CA GLU A 237 -16.75 -32.31 34.19
C GLU A 237 -15.71 -31.34 33.58
N PHE A 238 -14.83 -30.77 34.41
CA PHE A 238 -13.71 -29.94 33.95
C PHE A 238 -12.60 -30.74 33.26
N GLU A 239 -12.36 -32.01 33.58
CA GLU A 239 -11.35 -32.83 32.89
C GLU A 239 -11.71 -32.99 31.40
N ALA A 240 -12.99 -33.20 31.09
CA ALA A 240 -13.48 -33.23 29.71
C ALA A 240 -13.36 -31.87 29.00
N GLU A 241 -13.68 -30.76 29.68
CA GLU A 241 -13.50 -29.42 29.10
C GLU A 241 -12.02 -29.04 28.94
N LEU A 242 -11.15 -29.42 29.86
CA LEU A 242 -9.70 -29.18 29.80
C LEU A 242 -9.03 -30.01 28.71
N ALA A 243 -9.45 -31.26 28.49
CA ALA A 243 -9.01 -32.05 27.33
C ALA A 243 -9.48 -31.42 26.01
N THR A 244 -10.71 -30.87 25.98
CA THR A 244 -11.25 -30.13 24.83
C THR A 244 -10.51 -28.80 24.62
N LEU A 245 -10.06 -28.14 25.69
CA LEU A 245 -9.29 -26.91 25.60
C LEU A 245 -7.85 -27.18 25.19
N GLY A 246 -7.22 -28.23 25.72
CA GLY A 246 -5.88 -28.70 25.34
C GLY A 246 -5.82 -29.05 23.85
N THR A 247 -6.73 -29.89 23.37
CA THR A 247 -6.80 -30.22 21.92
C THR A 247 -7.07 -29.01 21.03
N ARG A 248 -7.80 -27.98 21.51
CA ARG A 248 -7.96 -26.70 20.81
C ARG A 248 -6.71 -25.83 20.86
N VAL A 249 -5.94 -25.87 21.94
CA VAL A 249 -4.63 -25.20 22.05
C VAL A 249 -3.64 -25.89 21.12
N ASP A 250 -3.56 -27.23 21.12
CA ASP A 250 -2.71 -28.00 20.22
C ASP A 250 -3.05 -27.74 18.73
N ASP A 251 -4.35 -27.66 18.36
CA ASP A 251 -4.78 -27.26 17.01
C ASP A 251 -4.34 -25.82 16.67
N LEU A 252 -4.52 -24.88 17.61
CA LEU A 252 -4.12 -23.49 17.42
C LEU A 252 -2.60 -23.34 17.34
N GLU A 253 -1.83 -24.01 18.18
CA GLU A 253 -0.35 -24.03 18.14
C GLU A 253 0.15 -24.67 16.84
N GLY A 254 -0.41 -25.81 16.43
CA GLY A 254 -0.09 -26.44 15.15
C GLY A 254 -0.42 -25.56 13.95
N ARG A 255 -1.54 -24.82 14.00
CA ARG A 255 -1.93 -23.84 12.96
C ARG A 255 -1.08 -22.58 12.99
N VAL A 256 -0.66 -22.10 14.16
CA VAL A 256 0.27 -20.97 14.30
C VAL A 256 1.64 -21.35 13.75
N ALA A 257 2.20 -22.50 14.15
CA ALA A 257 3.47 -23.00 13.61
C ALA A 257 3.40 -23.18 12.08
N PHE A 258 2.34 -23.78 11.55
CA PHE A 258 2.13 -23.87 10.10
C PHE A 258 2.07 -22.48 9.42
N LEU A 259 1.39 -21.52 10.03
CA LEU A 259 1.31 -20.15 9.49
C LEU A 259 2.65 -19.40 9.59
N GLU A 260 3.45 -19.63 10.63
CA GLU A 260 4.80 -19.06 10.79
C GLU A 260 5.78 -19.67 9.76
N ASP A 261 5.79 -21.00 9.62
CA ASP A 261 6.64 -21.73 8.66
C ASP A 261 6.32 -21.41 7.19
N ASN A 262 5.09 -21.01 6.88
CA ASN A 262 4.63 -20.70 5.52
C ASN A 262 4.43 -19.19 5.26
N GLN A 263 4.81 -18.31 6.19
CA GLN A 263 4.79 -16.86 5.96
C GLN A 263 6.05 -16.38 5.23
N PHE A 264 5.86 -15.69 4.10
CA PHE A 264 6.93 -14.96 3.42
C PHE A 264 7.63 -13.95 4.36
N SER A 265 6.85 -13.34 5.25
CA SER A 265 7.29 -12.49 6.35
C SER A 265 6.10 -12.24 7.30
N THR A 266 6.36 -12.05 8.59
CA THR A 266 5.33 -11.67 9.58
C THR A 266 4.81 -10.25 9.41
N THR A 267 5.58 -9.37 8.73
CA THR A 267 5.20 -7.98 8.47
C THR A 267 4.89 -7.70 7.00
N THR A 268 5.36 -8.54 6.07
CA THR A 268 5.28 -8.29 4.62
C THR A 268 4.51 -9.38 3.88
N LYS A 269 3.45 -8.97 3.18
CA LYS A 269 2.69 -9.84 2.26
C LYS A 269 3.14 -9.62 0.83
N LEU A 270 3.52 -10.69 0.15
CA LEU A 270 3.75 -10.68 -1.29
C LEU A 270 2.40 -10.88 -2.01
N ARG A 271 2.17 -10.17 -3.12
CA ARG A 271 1.09 -10.41 -4.07
C ARG A 271 1.60 -10.37 -5.50
N GLY A 272 1.44 -11.47 -6.22
CA GLY A 272 1.77 -11.59 -7.63
C GLY A 272 0.57 -11.34 -8.55
N GLU A 273 0.82 -10.69 -9.68
CA GLU A 273 -0.07 -10.65 -10.84
C GLU A 273 0.77 -10.92 -12.09
N VAL A 274 0.43 -11.95 -12.86
CA VAL A 274 1.05 -12.25 -14.16
C VAL A 274 -0.03 -12.23 -15.22
N ILE A 275 0.23 -11.53 -16.31
CA ILE A 275 -0.64 -11.45 -17.48
C ILE A 275 0.07 -12.06 -18.67
N PHE A 276 -0.67 -12.86 -19.43
CA PHE A 276 -0.34 -13.22 -20.81
C PHE A 276 -1.48 -12.74 -21.70
N ALA A 277 -1.17 -12.11 -22.83
CA ALA A 277 -2.17 -11.63 -23.77
C ALA A 277 -1.79 -12.04 -25.20
N ILE A 278 -2.74 -12.65 -25.91
CA ILE A 278 -2.74 -12.62 -27.38
C ILE A 278 -3.58 -11.40 -27.75
N SER A 279 -3.02 -10.50 -28.56
CA SER A 279 -3.68 -9.25 -28.96
C SER A 279 -3.46 -8.99 -30.45
N ASP A 280 -4.38 -8.29 -31.08
CA ASP A 280 -4.37 -8.01 -32.52
C ASP A 280 -5.11 -6.69 -32.82
N LEU A 281 -4.77 -6.02 -33.93
CA LEU A 281 -5.40 -4.78 -34.38
C LEU A 281 -5.83 -4.91 -35.84
N PHE A 282 -7.10 -4.66 -36.12
CA PHE A 282 -7.67 -4.70 -37.47
C PHE A 282 -8.18 -3.31 -37.86
N GLY A 283 -7.83 -2.88 -39.06
CA GLY A 283 -8.24 -1.63 -39.71
C GLY A 283 -7.45 -1.52 -41.02
N ASP A 284 -8.01 -0.89 -42.03
CA ASP A 284 -7.39 -0.85 -43.36
C ASP A 284 -6.49 0.41 -43.50
N GLN A 285 -7.05 1.62 -43.62
CA GLN A 285 -6.28 2.83 -43.97
C GLN A 285 -6.54 4.08 -43.13
N ASP A 286 -5.54 4.97 -43.07
CA ASP A 286 -5.68 6.36 -42.61
C ASP A 286 -6.36 7.26 -43.67
N ALA A 287 -6.75 8.47 -43.27
CA ALA A 287 -7.38 9.48 -44.14
C ALA A 287 -6.47 10.00 -45.27
N ASN A 288 -5.18 9.62 -45.30
CA ASN A 288 -4.26 9.90 -46.40
C ASN A 288 -4.14 8.72 -47.38
N GLY A 289 -4.78 7.57 -47.10
CA GLY A 289 -4.70 6.34 -47.87
C GLY A 289 -3.44 5.50 -47.58
N ASN A 290 -2.81 5.69 -46.42
CA ASN A 290 -1.73 4.83 -45.94
C ASN A 290 -2.33 3.62 -45.20
N ASP A 291 -1.86 2.41 -45.51
CA ASP A 291 -2.19 1.22 -44.74
C ASP A 291 -1.65 1.35 -43.29
N TYR A 292 -2.41 0.89 -42.30
CA TYR A 292 -1.95 0.89 -40.91
C TYR A 292 -0.79 -0.11 -40.71
N GLU A 293 0.36 0.37 -40.20
CA GLU A 293 1.53 -0.46 -39.91
C GLU A 293 1.51 -1.06 -38.49
N ALA A 294 2.32 -2.10 -38.25
CA ALA A 294 2.48 -2.75 -36.94
C ALA A 294 1.17 -3.26 -36.30
N THR A 295 0.31 -3.83 -37.15
CA THR A 295 -1.02 -4.40 -36.86
C THR A 295 -1.03 -5.93 -36.71
N GLU A 296 0.14 -6.56 -36.64
CA GLU A 296 0.27 -8.03 -36.60
C GLU A 296 -0.15 -8.64 -35.26
N THR A 297 -0.68 -9.88 -35.27
CA THR A 297 -1.00 -10.61 -34.03
C THR A 297 0.24 -10.79 -33.15
N VAL A 298 0.19 -10.33 -31.90
CA VAL A 298 1.28 -10.46 -30.92
C VAL A 298 0.90 -11.36 -29.74
N PHE A 299 1.91 -11.96 -29.12
CA PHE A 299 1.82 -12.59 -27.81
C PHE A 299 2.75 -11.87 -26.83
N GLN A 300 2.18 -11.33 -25.76
CA GLN A 300 2.84 -10.40 -24.84
C GLN A 300 2.59 -10.81 -23.37
N ASP A 301 3.44 -10.34 -22.47
CA ASP A 301 3.38 -10.63 -21.04
C ASP A 301 3.63 -9.40 -20.15
N ARG A 302 3.12 -9.48 -18.91
CA ARG A 302 3.47 -8.55 -17.84
C ARG A 302 3.49 -9.26 -16.50
N VAL A 303 4.55 -9.06 -15.72
CA VAL A 303 4.68 -9.49 -14.32
C VAL A 303 4.62 -8.28 -13.38
N ARG A 304 3.89 -8.42 -12.27
CA ARG A 304 3.90 -7.50 -11.13
C ARG A 304 4.05 -8.25 -9.82
N LEU A 305 4.93 -7.75 -8.96
CA LEU A 305 5.12 -8.22 -7.59
C LEU A 305 4.93 -7.04 -6.65
N ASN A 306 3.91 -7.11 -5.79
CA ASN A 306 3.65 -6.11 -4.76
C ASN A 306 4.10 -6.66 -3.41
N LEU A 307 4.92 -5.90 -2.68
CA LEU A 307 5.24 -6.15 -1.29
C LEU A 307 4.48 -5.16 -0.43
N GLU A 308 3.55 -5.68 0.36
CA GLU A 308 2.69 -4.95 1.30
C GLU A 308 3.25 -5.15 2.72
N THR A 309 4.09 -4.22 3.19
CA THR A 309 4.73 -4.27 4.52
C THR A 309 3.99 -3.37 5.50
N SER A 310 3.64 -3.87 6.68
CA SER A 310 3.06 -3.09 7.79
C SER A 310 3.92 -3.23 9.05
N PHE A 311 4.13 -2.13 9.77
CA PHE A 311 4.92 -2.07 11.01
C PHE A 311 4.04 -1.86 12.25
N THR A 312 2.86 -1.28 12.09
CA THR A 312 1.90 -1.04 13.19
C THR A 312 0.61 -1.86 13.07
N GLY A 313 0.36 -2.48 11.91
CA GLY A 313 -0.90 -3.14 11.57
C GLY A 313 -1.93 -2.22 10.89
N GLU A 314 -1.76 -0.90 10.98
CA GLU A 314 -2.61 0.10 10.32
C GLU A 314 -1.89 0.88 9.20
N ASP A 315 -0.56 0.94 9.26
CA ASP A 315 0.29 1.54 8.24
C ASP A 315 0.62 0.56 7.10
N LEU A 316 1.10 1.09 5.97
CA LEU A 316 1.52 0.29 4.82
C LEU A 316 2.66 0.98 4.07
N LEU A 317 3.83 0.35 4.07
CA LEU A 317 4.86 0.54 3.07
C LEU A 317 4.55 -0.39 1.88
N PHE A 318 4.30 0.22 0.72
CA PHE A 318 3.96 -0.47 -0.51
C PHE A 318 5.09 -0.32 -1.53
N THR A 319 5.67 -1.45 -1.93
CA THR A 319 6.67 -1.54 -2.99
C THR A 319 6.12 -2.38 -4.13
N ARG A 320 6.17 -1.90 -5.38
CA ARG A 320 5.88 -2.72 -6.56
C ARG A 320 7.08 -2.80 -7.48
N LEU A 321 7.46 -4.03 -7.82
CA LEU A 321 8.32 -4.35 -8.95
C LEU A 321 7.44 -4.79 -10.14
N GLN A 322 7.83 -4.42 -11.36
CA GLN A 322 7.16 -4.89 -12.58
C GLN A 322 8.13 -5.06 -13.75
N ALA A 323 7.75 -5.92 -14.68
CA ALA A 323 8.40 -6.16 -15.97
C ALA A 323 7.30 -6.47 -17.02
N GLY A 324 7.53 -6.12 -18.28
CA GLY A 324 6.61 -6.43 -19.38
C GLY A 324 7.15 -6.10 -20.77
N ASN A 325 6.51 -6.66 -21.79
CA ASN A 325 6.79 -6.42 -23.22
C ASN A 325 5.51 -6.10 -24.01
N VAL A 326 4.48 -5.58 -23.33
CA VAL A 326 3.20 -5.19 -23.93
C VAL A 326 3.39 -3.85 -24.65
N THR A 327 3.85 -3.92 -25.89
CA THR A 327 4.03 -2.81 -26.84
C THR A 327 2.69 -2.18 -27.26
N GLU A 328 2.76 -0.95 -27.77
CA GLU A 328 1.65 -0.31 -28.51
C GLU A 328 1.63 -0.84 -29.95
N PHE A 329 0.44 -1.04 -30.52
CA PHE A 329 0.27 -1.31 -31.96
C PHE A 329 0.33 0.00 -32.75
N GLY A 330 0.77 -0.03 -33.99
CA GLY A 330 0.36 1.02 -34.93
C GLY A 330 -1.11 0.79 -35.32
N PRO A 331 -1.90 1.84 -35.58
CA PRO A 331 -1.56 3.27 -35.57
C PRO A 331 -1.86 3.94 -34.22
N VAL A 332 -1.99 3.15 -33.13
CA VAL A 332 -2.33 3.63 -31.77
C VAL A 332 -1.09 3.92 -30.88
N SER A 333 0.09 3.99 -31.51
CA SER A 333 1.42 3.98 -30.87
C SER A 333 2.10 5.32 -30.94
N SER A 334 2.52 5.87 -29.80
CA SER A 334 3.12 7.20 -29.74
C SER A 334 4.50 7.35 -30.40
N ASN A 335 5.12 6.24 -30.79
CA ASN A 335 6.52 6.21 -31.21
C ASN A 335 6.68 5.68 -32.66
N SER A 336 5.61 5.74 -33.46
CA SER A 336 5.59 5.29 -34.86
C SER A 336 5.38 6.47 -35.81
N ASP A 337 6.03 6.44 -36.98
CA ASP A 337 5.86 7.47 -38.02
C ASP A 337 4.44 7.44 -38.64
N THR A 338 3.70 6.34 -38.43
CA THR A 338 2.31 6.08 -38.84
C THR A 338 1.29 6.23 -37.70
N ASN A 339 1.67 6.95 -36.63
CA ASN A 339 0.80 7.20 -35.49
C ASN A 339 -0.40 8.09 -35.88
N VAL A 340 -1.63 7.57 -35.73
CA VAL A 340 -2.88 8.29 -35.99
C VAL A 340 -3.56 8.71 -34.69
N THR A 341 -3.39 7.96 -33.59
CA THR A 341 -4.09 8.21 -32.33
C THR A 341 -3.41 7.55 -31.11
N ARG A 342 -3.84 7.88 -29.89
CA ARG A 342 -3.52 7.09 -28.68
C ARG A 342 -4.78 6.42 -28.08
N GLU A 343 -5.88 6.40 -28.83
CA GLU A 343 -7.11 5.70 -28.47
C GLU A 343 -6.94 4.17 -28.43
N GLY A 344 -7.81 3.47 -27.72
CA GLY A 344 -7.86 2.01 -27.72
C GLY A 344 -6.69 1.29 -27.02
N ARG A 345 -5.66 2.02 -26.59
CA ARG A 345 -4.49 1.47 -25.87
C ARG A 345 -4.89 0.51 -24.76
N LEU A 346 -4.19 -0.62 -24.65
CA LEU A 346 -4.52 -1.67 -23.68
C LEU A 346 -4.31 -1.22 -22.23
N GLY A 347 -5.25 -1.58 -21.36
CA GLY A 347 -5.28 -1.18 -19.95
C GLY A 347 -4.18 -1.77 -19.08
N PHE A 348 -3.48 -2.78 -19.61
CA PHE A 348 -2.37 -3.48 -18.97
C PHE A 348 -1.01 -3.21 -19.60
N GLN A 349 -0.94 -2.34 -20.61
CA GLN A 349 0.27 -2.00 -21.33
C GLN A 349 1.44 -1.60 -20.41
N LEU A 350 2.60 -2.18 -20.69
CA LEU A 350 3.92 -1.90 -20.14
C LEU A 350 4.91 -2.58 -21.08
N ASP A 351 5.77 -1.82 -21.73
CA ASP A 351 6.98 -2.35 -22.36
C ASP A 351 8.21 -1.73 -21.71
N ASN A 352 9.06 -2.60 -21.17
CA ASN A 352 10.40 -2.28 -20.72
C ASN A 352 11.37 -3.42 -21.07
N GLY A 353 11.11 -4.16 -22.16
CA GLY A 353 11.93 -5.29 -22.59
C GLY A 353 11.99 -6.44 -21.58
N ASN A 354 11.00 -6.57 -20.70
CA ASN A 354 11.01 -7.46 -19.52
C ASN A 354 12.12 -7.19 -18.47
N ASP A 355 12.71 -5.99 -18.45
CA ASP A 355 13.57 -5.57 -17.34
C ASP A 355 12.75 -5.38 -16.04
N ILE A 356 13.34 -5.70 -14.88
CA ILE A 356 12.67 -5.51 -13.59
C ILE A 356 12.86 -4.06 -13.13
N ALA A 357 11.78 -3.30 -13.10
CA ALA A 357 11.75 -1.91 -12.65
C ALA A 357 10.92 -1.72 -11.37
N LEU A 358 11.30 -0.73 -10.55
CA LEU A 358 10.48 -0.23 -9.46
C LEU A 358 9.33 0.61 -10.04
N ASP A 359 8.13 0.04 -10.19
CA ASP A 359 6.92 0.79 -10.62
C ASP A 359 6.53 1.83 -9.60
N ARG A 360 6.63 1.48 -8.31
CA ARG A 360 5.99 2.24 -7.25
C ARG A 360 6.61 2.02 -5.89
N LEU A 361 6.74 3.11 -5.15
CA LEU A 361 7.12 3.11 -3.76
C LEU A 361 6.34 4.20 -3.02
N TYR A 362 5.54 3.82 -2.03
CA TYR A 362 4.90 4.78 -1.11
C TYR A 362 4.74 4.22 0.30
N TYR A 363 4.67 5.12 1.28
CA TYR A 363 4.28 4.81 2.65
C TYR A 363 2.96 5.51 2.95
N ARG A 364 2.01 4.83 3.59
CA ARG A 364 0.79 5.44 4.12
C ARG A 364 0.58 5.08 5.59
N PHE A 365 -0.03 5.99 6.33
CA PHE A 365 -0.35 5.82 7.74
C PHE A 365 -1.62 6.60 8.11
N PRO A 366 -2.42 6.11 9.07
CA PRO A 366 -3.56 6.86 9.61
C PRO A 366 -3.09 8.01 10.50
N VAL A 367 -3.92 9.05 10.59
CA VAL A 367 -3.78 10.16 11.53
C VAL A 367 -5.07 10.20 12.34
N ALA A 368 -5.08 9.42 13.43
CA ALA A 368 -6.29 9.01 14.15
C ALA A 368 -7.36 8.43 13.19
N ASP A 369 -8.62 8.41 13.60
CA ASP A 369 -9.76 8.07 12.73
C ASP A 369 -10.11 9.14 11.69
N LEU A 370 -9.45 10.31 11.72
CA LEU A 370 -9.80 11.46 10.90
C LEU A 370 -9.29 11.34 9.46
N ALA A 371 -8.03 10.93 9.28
CA ALA A 371 -7.36 11.00 7.99
C ALA A 371 -6.37 9.85 7.74
N THR A 372 -5.94 9.71 6.49
CA THR A 372 -4.83 8.85 6.08
C THR A 372 -3.90 9.65 5.18
N VAL A 373 -2.61 9.69 5.55
CA VAL A 373 -1.57 10.36 4.78
C VAL A 373 -0.86 9.34 3.91
N TYR A 374 -0.53 9.74 2.68
CA TYR A 374 0.25 9.00 1.71
C TYR A 374 1.50 9.81 1.35
N LEU A 375 2.66 9.18 1.38
CA LEU A 375 3.95 9.74 0.96
C LEU A 375 4.47 8.88 -0.19
N PHE A 376 4.43 9.43 -1.41
CA PHE A 376 4.91 8.77 -2.62
C PHE A 376 6.37 9.12 -2.85
N ALA A 377 7.23 8.10 -2.91
CA ALA A 377 8.65 8.26 -3.25
C ALA A 377 8.92 7.97 -4.73
N ASN A 378 8.11 7.11 -5.37
CA ASN A 378 8.18 6.83 -6.80
C ASN A 378 6.83 6.34 -7.35
N GLY A 379 6.50 6.71 -8.59
CA GLY A 379 5.38 6.16 -9.36
C GLY A 379 3.99 6.31 -8.73
N GLY A 380 3.82 7.30 -7.86
CA GLY A 380 2.54 7.70 -7.31
C GLY A 380 1.62 8.27 -8.39
N GLN A 381 0.36 7.86 -8.37
CA GLN A 381 -0.71 8.34 -9.25
C GLN A 381 -1.96 8.57 -8.41
N PHE A 382 -2.78 9.57 -8.74
CA PHE A 382 -3.94 9.93 -7.91
C PHE A 382 -4.89 8.75 -7.62
N ARG A 383 -5.11 7.88 -8.62
CA ARG A 383 -5.89 6.65 -8.52
C ARG A 383 -5.46 5.66 -7.42
N ASP A 384 -4.28 5.83 -6.83
CA ASP A 384 -3.73 4.90 -5.83
C ASP A 384 -4.28 5.18 -4.42
N PHE A 385 -4.84 6.37 -4.19
CA PHE A 385 -5.50 6.72 -2.93
C PHE A 385 -6.93 7.27 -3.15
N VAL A 386 -7.19 7.96 -4.25
CA VAL A 386 -8.49 8.58 -4.57
C VAL A 386 -9.51 7.51 -5.04
N PRO A 387 -10.78 7.54 -4.57
CA PRO A 387 -11.82 6.64 -5.05
C PRO A 387 -12.12 6.85 -6.54
N LEU A 388 -11.98 5.78 -7.32
CA LEU A 388 -12.44 5.71 -8.71
C LEU A 388 -13.78 4.97 -8.74
N LEU A 389 -14.85 5.66 -9.11
CA LEU A 389 -16.23 5.17 -9.05
C LEU A 389 -16.57 4.31 -10.28
N ASN A 390 -15.74 3.31 -10.57
CA ASN A 390 -15.91 2.37 -11.68
C ASN A 390 -15.40 0.96 -11.26
N PRO A 391 -15.94 0.39 -10.17
CA PRO A 391 -15.26 -0.65 -9.37
C PRO A 391 -14.89 -1.91 -10.14
N ASN A 392 -15.72 -2.32 -11.11
CA ASN A 392 -15.50 -3.53 -11.90
C ASN A 392 -14.44 -3.38 -13.01
N PHE A 393 -14.06 -2.16 -13.38
CA PHE A 393 -13.24 -1.89 -14.56
C PHE A 393 -11.86 -1.30 -14.25
N VAL A 394 -11.65 -0.71 -13.07
CA VAL A 394 -10.40 0.02 -12.70
C VAL A 394 -9.13 -0.85 -12.76
N SER A 395 -9.24 -2.15 -12.46
CA SER A 395 -8.11 -3.09 -12.45
C SER A 395 -7.54 -3.31 -13.86
N SER A 396 -6.21 -3.31 -13.98
CA SER A 396 -5.55 -3.65 -15.26
C SER A 396 -5.52 -5.15 -15.57
N GLY A 397 -5.60 -6.03 -14.57
CA GLY A 397 -5.61 -7.49 -14.79
C GLY A 397 -7.01 -8.09 -14.86
N SER A 398 -7.95 -7.52 -14.10
CA SER A 398 -9.30 -8.08 -13.91
C SER A 398 -10.46 -7.16 -14.31
N GLY A 399 -10.17 -5.94 -14.77
CA GLY A 399 -11.18 -4.97 -15.23
C GLY A 399 -11.17 -4.80 -16.76
N SER A 400 -11.39 -3.56 -17.20
CA SER A 400 -11.41 -3.16 -18.62
C SER A 400 -10.15 -3.65 -19.37
N ILE A 401 -10.32 -3.98 -20.65
CA ILE A 401 -9.20 -4.32 -21.54
C ILE A 401 -8.49 -3.08 -22.09
N SER A 402 -9.16 -1.93 -22.19
CA SER A 402 -8.55 -0.65 -22.58
C SER A 402 -7.98 0.14 -21.40
N ARG A 403 -7.20 1.18 -21.69
CA ARG A 403 -6.70 2.17 -20.74
C ARG A 403 -7.80 3.16 -20.36
N PHE A 404 -8.63 3.52 -21.33
CA PHE A 404 -9.73 4.47 -21.20
C PHE A 404 -10.87 3.95 -20.31
N GLY A 405 -11.40 2.76 -20.60
CA GLY A 405 -12.55 2.16 -19.94
C GLY A 405 -12.39 1.87 -18.44
N ARG A 406 -11.17 2.02 -17.91
CA ARG A 406 -10.84 1.85 -16.50
C ARG A 406 -11.34 3.01 -15.63
N TYR A 407 -11.13 4.26 -16.06
CA TYR A 407 -11.47 5.49 -15.32
C TYR A 407 -11.09 6.74 -16.14
N ASN A 408 -11.70 7.88 -15.78
CA ASN A 408 -11.47 9.19 -16.39
C ASN A 408 -9.97 9.51 -16.57
N PRO A 409 -9.50 9.85 -17.78
CA PRO A 409 -8.10 10.20 -18.04
C PRO A 409 -7.51 11.29 -17.14
N ILE A 410 -8.32 12.20 -16.57
CA ILE A 410 -7.83 13.29 -15.69
C ILE A 410 -7.03 12.80 -14.46
N TYR A 411 -7.23 11.56 -14.01
CA TYR A 411 -6.45 10.98 -12.90
C TYR A 411 -4.98 10.64 -13.27
N ARG A 412 -4.55 10.95 -14.49
CA ARG A 412 -3.20 10.74 -15.03
C ARG A 412 -2.49 12.05 -15.44
N MET A 413 -3.15 13.21 -15.31
CA MET A 413 -2.58 14.53 -15.63
C MET A 413 -1.34 14.79 -14.77
N GLY A 414 -0.33 15.48 -15.31
CA GLY A 414 0.97 15.67 -14.65
C GLY A 414 1.82 14.39 -14.51
N GLY A 415 1.38 13.25 -15.07
CA GLY A 415 2.12 12.00 -15.04
C GLY A 415 2.16 11.30 -13.68
N ALA A 416 3.17 10.46 -13.48
CA ALA A 416 3.39 9.69 -12.25
C ALA A 416 4.73 10.08 -11.62
N GLY A 417 4.83 10.12 -10.29
CA GLY A 417 6.06 10.53 -9.63
C GLY A 417 6.01 10.52 -8.11
N ALA A 418 6.85 11.34 -7.46
CA ALA A 418 6.86 11.50 -6.00
C ALA A 418 5.90 12.63 -5.56
N GLY A 419 5.55 12.64 -4.27
CA GLY A 419 4.64 13.64 -3.71
C GLY A 419 3.88 13.14 -2.49
N ALA A 420 2.72 13.73 -2.23
CA ALA A 420 1.90 13.41 -1.07
C ALA A 420 0.41 13.42 -1.38
N GLY A 421 -0.35 12.64 -0.61
CA GLY A 421 -1.81 12.62 -0.63
C GLY A 421 -2.36 12.60 0.79
N VAL A 422 -3.55 13.20 0.98
CA VAL A 422 -4.29 13.17 2.25
C VAL A 422 -5.73 12.81 1.97
N VAL A 423 -6.20 11.76 2.62
CA VAL A 423 -7.59 11.32 2.63
C VAL A 423 -8.22 11.77 3.94
N ILE A 424 -9.30 12.54 3.90
CA ILE A 424 -10.02 13.05 5.07
C ILE A 424 -11.42 12.41 5.10
N GLY A 425 -11.81 11.89 6.26
CA GLY A 425 -13.06 11.16 6.44
C GLY A 425 -13.13 9.85 5.64
N PRO A 426 -12.12 8.96 5.65
CA PRO A 426 -12.14 7.72 4.87
C PRO A 426 -13.29 6.76 5.24
N LYS A 427 -13.85 6.90 6.46
CA LYS A 427 -15.00 6.13 6.98
C LYS A 427 -16.33 6.92 6.92
N SER A 428 -16.34 8.14 6.39
CA SER A 428 -17.49 9.05 6.36
C SER A 428 -18.25 8.97 5.03
N PRO A 429 -19.58 9.18 5.00
CA PRO A 429 -20.35 9.32 3.75
C PRO A 429 -19.87 10.47 2.86
N ILE A 430 -19.23 11.49 3.43
CA ILE A 430 -18.50 12.54 2.70
C ILE A 430 -17.01 12.33 2.97
N ARG A 431 -16.26 12.12 1.91
CA ARG A 431 -14.80 11.95 1.90
C ARG A 431 -14.17 13.04 1.05
N ILE A 432 -13.06 13.60 1.52
CA ILE A 432 -12.28 14.61 0.78
C ILE A 432 -10.89 14.04 0.54
N ASP A 433 -10.44 14.06 -0.70
CA ASP A 433 -9.14 13.58 -1.12
C ASP A 433 -8.34 14.75 -1.70
N LEU A 434 -7.14 14.99 -1.18
CA LEU A 434 -6.21 16.01 -1.64
C LEU A 434 -4.90 15.34 -2.05
N GLY A 435 -4.24 15.82 -3.10
CA GLY A 435 -2.91 15.33 -3.46
C GLY A 435 -2.09 16.31 -4.27
N TYR A 436 -0.78 16.09 -4.25
CA TYR A 436 0.22 16.79 -5.04
C TYR A 436 1.27 15.79 -5.49
N LEU A 437 1.58 15.75 -6.79
CA LEU A 437 2.53 14.83 -7.41
C LEU A 437 3.42 15.60 -8.39
N SER A 438 4.69 15.21 -8.51
CA SER A 438 5.63 15.75 -9.50
C SER A 438 6.40 14.62 -10.18
N ASN A 439 6.48 14.65 -11.50
CA ASN A 439 7.18 13.62 -12.30
C ASN A 439 8.69 13.92 -12.45
N THR A 440 9.11 15.17 -12.26
CA THR A 440 10.52 15.63 -12.22
C THR A 440 11.14 15.59 -10.81
N SER A 441 10.43 15.03 -9.83
CA SER A 441 10.71 15.18 -8.39
C SER A 441 12.11 14.75 -7.92
N ALA A 442 12.78 13.87 -8.66
CA ALA A 442 14.11 13.33 -8.33
C ALA A 442 15.28 14.10 -8.98
N ASP A 443 14.99 15.01 -9.91
CA ASP A 443 15.99 15.79 -10.63
C ASP A 443 16.23 17.13 -9.89
N PRO A 444 17.48 17.46 -9.49
CA PRO A 444 17.83 18.71 -8.83
C PRO A 444 18.13 19.87 -9.81
N GLY A 445 17.89 19.69 -11.12
CA GLY A 445 18.09 20.71 -12.15
C GLY A 445 17.17 21.93 -12.05
N GLU A 446 17.44 22.92 -12.90
CA GLU A 446 16.53 24.04 -13.15
C GLU A 446 15.24 23.52 -13.80
N ASP A 447 14.10 24.17 -13.50
CA ASP A 447 12.75 23.75 -13.95
C ASP A 447 12.39 22.27 -13.64
N ALA A 448 12.97 21.74 -12.57
CA ALA A 448 12.79 20.38 -12.09
C ALA A 448 12.51 20.31 -10.57
N GLY A 449 12.63 19.11 -9.99
CA GLY A 449 12.30 18.86 -8.60
C GLY A 449 10.80 18.95 -8.30
N ILE A 450 10.45 18.90 -7.01
CA ILE A 450 9.06 18.74 -6.56
C ILE A 450 8.22 20.03 -6.60
N PHE A 451 8.83 21.23 -6.65
CA PHE A 451 8.10 22.51 -6.59
C PHE A 451 8.38 23.48 -7.77
N ASN A 452 9.38 23.19 -8.61
CA ASN A 452 9.78 24.07 -9.72
C ASN A 452 9.70 23.39 -11.10
N GLY A 453 9.43 22.10 -11.16
CA GLY A 453 9.19 21.37 -12.41
C GLY A 453 7.75 20.90 -12.57
N ASN A 454 7.54 19.94 -13.47
CA ASN A 454 6.22 19.37 -13.77
C ASN A 454 5.51 18.91 -12.49
N TYR A 455 4.28 19.36 -12.28
CA TYR A 455 3.47 18.95 -11.15
C TYR A 455 1.97 18.88 -11.47
N SER A 456 1.25 18.10 -10.68
CA SER A 456 -0.20 18.13 -10.62
C SER A 456 -0.69 18.16 -9.17
N ALA A 457 -1.79 18.89 -8.95
CA ALA A 457 -2.48 18.98 -7.67
C ALA A 457 -3.95 18.59 -7.87
N LEU A 458 -4.45 17.65 -7.06
CA LEU A 458 -5.83 17.16 -7.12
C LEU A 458 -6.60 17.51 -5.85
N GLY A 459 -7.87 17.88 -6.04
CA GLY A 459 -8.90 17.82 -5.01
C GLY A 459 -10.11 17.03 -5.50
N GLN A 460 -10.59 16.06 -4.72
CA GLN A 460 -11.85 15.35 -4.97
C GLN A 460 -12.74 15.38 -3.72
N VAL A 461 -14.04 15.58 -3.94
CA VAL A 461 -15.08 15.34 -2.93
C VAL A 461 -15.91 14.15 -3.39
N THR A 462 -15.96 13.11 -2.55
CA THR A 462 -16.73 11.89 -2.80
C THR A 462 -17.90 11.83 -1.82
N PHE A 463 -19.11 11.63 -2.34
CA PHE A 463 -20.33 11.42 -1.55
C PHE A 463 -20.87 10.01 -1.80
N GLN A 464 -20.90 9.20 -0.73
CA GLN A 464 -21.38 7.82 -0.71
C GLN A 464 -22.45 7.67 0.39
N PRO A 465 -23.71 8.06 0.13
CA PRO A 465 -24.79 7.95 1.11
C PRO A 465 -25.24 6.51 1.37
N SER A 466 -24.87 5.56 0.51
CA SER A 466 -25.19 4.13 0.65
C SER A 466 -24.16 3.27 -0.06
N LYS A 467 -24.20 1.95 0.16
CA LYS A 467 -23.37 1.00 -0.61
C LYS A 467 -23.77 0.91 -2.10
N ALA A 468 -24.98 1.34 -2.45
CA ALA A 468 -25.52 1.20 -3.80
C ALA A 468 -25.26 2.43 -4.69
N PHE A 469 -24.96 3.60 -4.13
CA PHE A 469 -24.75 4.82 -4.89
C PHE A 469 -23.56 5.62 -4.35
N SER A 470 -22.73 6.07 -5.28
CA SER A 470 -21.64 7.02 -5.04
C SER A 470 -21.57 8.03 -6.17
N ILE A 471 -21.21 9.27 -5.84
CA ILE A 471 -20.87 10.34 -6.78
C ILE A 471 -19.62 11.06 -6.30
N ALA A 472 -18.77 11.52 -7.20
CA ALA A 472 -17.64 12.37 -6.88
C ALA A 472 -17.45 13.48 -7.90
N ALA A 473 -16.99 14.63 -7.41
CA ALA A 473 -16.52 15.75 -8.22
C ALA A 473 -15.03 15.96 -7.95
N THR A 474 -14.27 16.15 -9.02
CA THR A 474 -12.80 16.15 -9.03
C THR A 474 -12.30 17.37 -9.77
N TYR A 475 -11.26 18.00 -9.23
CA TYR A 475 -10.48 19.04 -9.86
C TYR A 475 -9.01 18.65 -9.87
N VAL A 476 -8.33 18.79 -11.00
CA VAL A 476 -6.89 18.60 -11.14
C VAL A 476 -6.30 19.81 -11.85
N HIS A 477 -5.38 20.48 -11.16
CA HIS A 477 -4.53 21.51 -11.76
C HIS A 477 -3.19 20.88 -12.12
N SER A 478 -2.64 21.14 -13.31
CA SER A 478 -1.25 20.77 -13.62
C SER A 478 -0.48 21.90 -14.27
N TYR A 479 0.83 21.84 -14.09
CA TYR A 479 1.82 22.56 -14.87
C TYR A 479 2.77 21.52 -15.45
N ASP A 480 2.92 21.51 -16.77
CA ASP A 480 3.73 20.56 -17.51
C ASP A 480 4.50 21.30 -18.61
N ASN A 481 5.79 20.99 -18.78
CA ASN A 481 6.69 21.70 -19.70
C ASN A 481 6.51 21.33 -21.20
N ASP A 482 5.65 20.37 -21.53
CA ASP A 482 5.51 19.79 -22.88
C ASP A 482 4.06 19.43 -23.30
N ASN A 483 3.35 18.61 -22.50
CA ASN A 483 2.02 18.08 -22.85
C ASN A 483 1.18 17.70 -21.62
N LEU A 484 -0.10 17.34 -21.82
CA LEU A 484 -1.04 16.99 -20.75
C LEU A 484 -0.81 15.61 -20.09
N ARG A 485 0.07 14.75 -20.65
CA ARG A 485 0.50 13.44 -20.11
C ARG A 485 -0.58 12.39 -19.78
N HIS A 486 -1.86 12.60 -20.12
CA HIS A 486 -2.93 11.62 -19.84
C HIS A 486 -2.77 10.31 -20.66
N GLY A 487 -2.30 10.40 -21.89
CA GLY A 487 -1.79 9.29 -22.69
C GLY A 487 -2.86 8.35 -23.23
N THR A 488 -4.01 8.87 -23.65
CA THR A 488 -5.11 8.18 -24.34
C THR A 488 -5.90 9.23 -25.14
N GLY A 489 -6.74 8.88 -26.12
CA GLY A 489 -7.41 9.88 -27.00
C GLY A 489 -6.57 10.34 -28.20
N SER A 490 -7.07 11.34 -28.94
CA SER A 490 -6.43 11.82 -30.17
C SER A 490 -5.04 12.41 -29.90
N LEU A 491 -4.19 12.51 -30.93
CA LEU A 491 -2.86 13.11 -30.79
C LEU A 491 -2.93 14.59 -30.43
N THR A 492 -3.85 15.32 -31.07
CA THR A 492 -4.10 16.75 -30.80
C THR A 492 -4.56 16.96 -29.35
N SER A 493 -5.34 16.05 -28.76
CA SER A 493 -5.82 16.15 -27.37
C SER A 493 -4.72 16.00 -26.32
N GLN A 494 -3.52 15.53 -26.68
CA GLN A 494 -2.38 15.52 -25.77
C GLN A 494 -1.82 16.94 -25.56
N ILE A 495 -2.09 17.87 -26.49
CA ILE A 495 -1.51 19.22 -26.57
C ILE A 495 0.03 19.13 -26.50
N ASP A 496 0.64 18.44 -27.47
CA ASP A 496 2.09 18.30 -27.52
C ASP A 496 2.73 19.56 -28.09
N THR A 497 3.60 20.20 -27.30
CA THR A 497 4.14 21.54 -27.57
C THR A 497 5.58 21.67 -27.09
N ASP A 498 6.37 22.52 -27.75
CA ASP A 498 7.76 22.83 -27.37
C ASP A 498 7.86 23.80 -26.17
N GLY A 499 6.81 23.93 -25.35
CA GLY A 499 6.75 24.93 -24.29
C GLY A 499 5.73 24.63 -23.19
N PRO A 500 5.83 25.33 -22.04
CA PRO A 500 5.05 25.00 -20.87
C PRO A 500 3.56 25.33 -21.04
N LEU A 501 2.73 24.46 -20.45
CA LEU A 501 1.29 24.62 -20.36
C LEU A 501 0.79 24.49 -18.92
N VAL A 502 -0.36 25.09 -18.67
CA VAL A 502 -1.15 24.92 -17.45
C VAL A 502 -2.46 24.27 -17.82
N SER A 503 -2.91 23.28 -17.04
CA SER A 503 -4.20 22.63 -17.24
C SER A 503 -5.11 22.73 -16.01
N ASN A 504 -6.40 22.92 -16.26
CA ASN A 504 -7.47 22.93 -15.26
C ASN A 504 -8.51 21.87 -15.66
N SER A 505 -8.38 20.69 -15.09
CA SER A 505 -9.23 19.53 -15.39
C SER A 505 -10.35 19.37 -14.36
N TYR A 506 -11.58 19.26 -14.85
CA TYR A 506 -12.80 19.09 -14.07
C TYR A 506 -13.41 17.74 -14.41
N GLY A 507 -13.73 16.95 -13.38
CA GLY A 507 -14.33 15.63 -13.53
C GLY A 507 -15.56 15.45 -12.67
N VAL A 508 -16.54 14.73 -13.20
CA VAL A 508 -17.63 14.13 -12.43
C VAL A 508 -17.66 12.64 -12.74
N GLN A 509 -17.82 11.82 -11.71
CA GLN A 509 -18.00 10.37 -11.84
C GLN A 509 -19.11 9.89 -10.90
N ALA A 510 -19.84 8.86 -11.30
CA ALA A 510 -20.89 8.25 -10.50
C ALA A 510 -20.95 6.73 -10.72
N SER A 511 -21.39 6.01 -9.69
CA SER A 511 -21.64 4.57 -9.74
C SER A 511 -22.94 4.24 -9.03
N PHE A 512 -23.76 3.40 -9.67
CA PHE A 512 -25.03 2.91 -9.14
C PHE A 512 -25.13 1.39 -9.33
N ALA A 513 -25.14 0.66 -8.22
CA ALA A 513 -25.42 -0.77 -8.17
C ALA A 513 -26.92 -1.00 -8.00
N PHE A 514 -27.61 -1.36 -9.09
CA PHE A 514 -29.01 -1.77 -9.06
C PHE A 514 -29.19 -3.07 -8.25
N SER A 515 -28.20 -3.95 -8.33
CA SER A 515 -28.00 -5.12 -7.46
C SER A 515 -26.50 -5.44 -7.38
N PRO A 516 -26.05 -6.40 -6.55
CA PRO A 516 -24.67 -6.89 -6.60
C PRO A 516 -24.25 -7.39 -8.01
N GLN A 517 -25.21 -7.87 -8.79
CA GLN A 517 -24.99 -8.39 -10.16
C GLN A 517 -25.04 -7.31 -11.24
N LEU A 518 -25.67 -6.16 -11.01
CA LEU A 518 -25.90 -5.14 -12.04
C LEU A 518 -25.41 -3.77 -11.58
N VAL A 519 -24.27 -3.33 -12.13
CA VAL A 519 -23.63 -2.05 -11.79
C VAL A 519 -23.49 -1.20 -13.04
N LEU A 520 -24.04 0.01 -12.99
CA LEU A 520 -23.84 1.06 -13.99
C LEU A 520 -22.93 2.13 -13.38
N SER A 521 -21.86 2.50 -14.08
CA SER A 521 -21.01 3.63 -13.68
C SER A 521 -20.72 4.54 -14.87
N GLY A 522 -20.06 5.67 -14.63
CA GLY A 522 -19.65 6.55 -15.71
C GLY A 522 -18.95 7.81 -15.20
N TRP A 523 -18.35 8.53 -16.15
CA TRP A 523 -17.68 9.80 -15.90
C TRP A 523 -17.80 10.76 -17.07
N ALA A 524 -17.62 12.04 -16.79
CA ALA A 524 -17.33 13.08 -17.77
C ALA A 524 -16.11 13.87 -17.29
N GLY A 525 -15.29 14.34 -18.23
CA GLY A 525 -14.12 15.17 -18.00
C GLY A 525 -14.06 16.32 -19.00
N TYR A 526 -13.72 17.50 -18.50
CA TYR A 526 -13.37 18.68 -19.28
C TYR A 526 -12.03 19.22 -18.79
N THR A 527 -11.13 19.57 -19.70
CA THR A 527 -9.84 20.18 -19.38
C THR A 527 -9.69 21.46 -20.19
N ASP A 528 -9.67 22.58 -19.47
CA ASP A 528 -9.20 23.87 -19.96
C ASP A 528 -7.66 23.85 -19.94
N VAL A 529 -7.03 24.24 -21.04
CA VAL A 529 -5.58 24.25 -21.22
C VAL A 529 -5.13 25.64 -21.62
N ILE A 530 -4.09 26.14 -20.97
CA ILE A 530 -3.41 27.40 -21.29
C ILE A 530 -1.98 27.06 -21.69
N VAL A 531 -1.69 27.02 -22.98
CA VAL A 531 -0.32 26.96 -23.51
C VAL A 531 0.28 28.34 -23.32
N LEU A 532 1.33 28.44 -22.50
CA LEU A 532 1.88 29.73 -22.10
C LEU A 532 2.40 30.50 -23.33
N GLU A 533 2.22 31.82 -23.29
CA GLU A 533 2.52 32.77 -24.39
C GLU A 533 1.79 32.53 -25.72
N THR A 534 1.03 31.44 -25.87
CA THR A 534 0.45 30.98 -27.13
C THR A 534 -1.08 31.05 -27.15
N GLY A 535 -1.77 30.61 -26.09
CA GLY A 535 -3.23 30.69 -25.98
C GLY A 535 -3.87 29.45 -25.37
N ASN A 536 -5.18 29.28 -25.57
CA ASN A 536 -5.96 28.23 -24.92
C ASN A 536 -6.40 27.07 -25.83
N ALA A 537 -6.74 25.93 -25.22
CA ALA A 537 -7.37 24.76 -25.84
C ALA A 537 -8.35 24.06 -24.89
N ASP A 538 -9.34 23.37 -25.47
CA ASP A 538 -10.47 22.74 -24.79
C ASP A 538 -10.52 21.23 -25.10
N VAL A 539 -10.25 20.39 -24.09
CA VAL A 539 -10.29 18.93 -24.22
C VAL A 539 -11.49 18.34 -23.46
N TRP A 540 -12.25 17.44 -24.09
CA TRP A 540 -13.38 16.75 -23.47
C TRP A 540 -13.24 15.24 -23.55
N ASN A 541 -13.80 14.52 -22.57
CA ASN A 541 -13.99 13.06 -22.62
C ASN A 541 -15.22 12.65 -21.77
N TYR A 542 -15.81 11.48 -22.05
CA TYR A 542 -16.85 10.89 -21.18
C TYR A 542 -17.00 9.40 -21.47
N ALA A 543 -17.48 8.62 -20.49
CA ALA A 543 -17.91 7.25 -20.73
C ALA A 543 -19.01 6.79 -19.77
N ALA A 544 -19.77 5.79 -20.20
CA ALA A 544 -20.61 4.96 -19.34
C ALA A 544 -20.11 3.52 -19.37
N THR A 545 -20.19 2.82 -18.24
CA THR A 545 -19.77 1.43 -18.07
C THR A 545 -20.87 0.59 -17.44
N LEU A 546 -21.06 -0.62 -17.95
CA LEU A 546 -22.08 -1.56 -17.46
C LEU A 546 -21.44 -2.90 -17.13
N ALA A 547 -21.48 -3.31 -15.87
CA ALA A 547 -21.02 -4.61 -15.41
C ALA A 547 -22.20 -5.52 -15.04
N LEU A 548 -22.13 -6.75 -15.56
CA LEU A 548 -22.94 -7.90 -15.18
C LEU A 548 -22.03 -8.89 -14.42
N ASN A 549 -22.11 -8.88 -13.09
CA ASN A 549 -21.34 -9.77 -12.21
C ASN A 549 -22.05 -11.12 -12.06
N ASP A 550 -21.25 -12.17 -11.86
CA ASP A 550 -21.68 -13.57 -11.80
C ASP A 550 -22.45 -14.01 -13.06
N PHE A 551 -22.14 -13.37 -14.21
CA PHE A 551 -22.76 -13.68 -15.49
C PHE A 551 -22.23 -15.02 -16.01
N GLY A 552 -23.10 -16.02 -16.10
CA GLY A 552 -22.78 -17.37 -16.56
C GLY A 552 -22.13 -18.24 -15.49
N THR A 553 -21.06 -17.75 -14.85
CA THR A 553 -20.31 -18.45 -13.79
C THR A 553 -19.96 -17.51 -12.64
N GLU A 554 -19.89 -18.04 -11.42
CA GLU A 554 -19.54 -17.28 -10.21
C GLU A 554 -18.19 -16.58 -10.35
N GLY A 555 -18.09 -15.36 -9.81
CA GLY A 555 -16.91 -14.50 -9.92
C GLY A 555 -16.65 -13.95 -11.33
N SER A 556 -17.37 -14.39 -12.37
CA SER A 556 -17.17 -13.94 -13.75
C SER A 556 -17.89 -12.61 -14.01
N THR A 557 -17.41 -11.84 -14.99
CA THR A 557 -17.94 -10.49 -15.25
C THR A 557 -18.05 -10.23 -16.75
N LEU A 558 -19.25 -9.93 -17.23
CA LEU A 558 -19.46 -9.38 -18.57
C LEU A 558 -19.53 -7.85 -18.44
N GLY A 559 -18.63 -7.15 -19.13
CA GLY A 559 -18.45 -5.70 -19.03
C GLY A 559 -18.55 -5.00 -20.38
N PHE A 560 -19.17 -3.83 -20.37
CA PHE A 560 -19.28 -2.93 -21.54
C PHE A 560 -18.81 -1.53 -21.18
N VAL A 561 -18.17 -0.83 -22.13
CA VAL A 561 -17.83 0.59 -22.06
C VAL A 561 -18.31 1.26 -23.34
N VAL A 562 -18.94 2.42 -23.24
CA VAL A 562 -19.19 3.31 -24.40
C VAL A 562 -18.84 4.73 -24.00
N GLY A 563 -18.04 5.42 -24.81
CA GLY A 563 -17.63 6.78 -24.52
C GLY A 563 -16.90 7.49 -25.65
N MET A 564 -16.48 8.72 -25.39
CA MET A 564 -15.57 9.49 -26.21
C MET A 564 -14.26 9.63 -25.42
N GLU A 565 -13.14 9.19 -26.01
CA GLU A 565 -11.80 9.43 -25.48
C GLU A 565 -11.47 10.95 -25.48
N PRO A 566 -10.34 11.39 -24.88
CA PRO A 566 -9.92 12.78 -24.96
C PRO A 566 -9.89 13.31 -26.40
N ARG A 567 -10.71 14.32 -26.65
CA ARG A 567 -10.88 15.03 -27.92
C ARG A 567 -10.49 16.50 -27.78
N LEU A 568 -9.71 17.04 -28.73
CA LEU A 568 -9.55 18.48 -28.89
C LEU A 568 -10.83 19.07 -29.51
N THR A 569 -11.64 19.76 -28.71
CA THR A 569 -12.92 20.34 -29.17
C THR A 569 -12.78 21.77 -29.71
N GLY A 570 -11.73 22.47 -29.31
CA GLY A 570 -11.43 23.83 -29.76
C GLY A 570 -10.07 24.32 -29.26
N SER A 571 -9.49 25.28 -29.98
CA SER A 571 -8.30 26.01 -29.55
C SER A 571 -8.22 27.41 -30.16
N SER A 572 -7.37 28.24 -29.57
CA SER A 572 -6.99 29.54 -30.13
C SER A 572 -6.32 29.40 -31.51
N SER A 573 -6.23 30.50 -32.28
CA SER A 573 -5.65 30.43 -33.63
C SER A 573 -4.15 30.09 -33.64
N LEU A 574 -3.41 30.44 -32.58
CA LEU A 574 -1.97 30.15 -32.50
C LEU A 574 -1.73 28.72 -32.04
N VAL A 575 -2.42 28.25 -31.00
CA VAL A 575 -2.36 26.85 -30.56
C VAL A 575 -2.80 25.91 -31.69
N GLY A 576 -3.87 26.22 -32.41
CA GLY A 576 -4.27 25.40 -33.55
C GLY A 576 -3.37 25.50 -34.79
N SER A 577 -2.50 26.51 -34.88
CA SER A 577 -1.43 26.54 -35.89
C SER A 577 -0.23 25.69 -35.48
N LEU A 578 0.03 25.55 -34.18
CA LEU A 578 1.07 24.67 -33.62
C LEU A 578 0.66 23.20 -33.75
N LEU A 579 -0.58 22.86 -33.40
CA LEU A 579 -1.13 21.50 -33.46
C LEU A 579 -1.58 21.06 -34.87
N GLY A 580 -1.38 21.89 -35.90
CA GLY A 580 -1.88 21.66 -37.27
C GLY A 580 -3.40 21.79 -37.46
N THR A 581 -4.20 21.73 -36.38
CA THR A 581 -5.65 21.97 -36.40
C THR A 581 -6.15 22.70 -35.16
N ARG A 582 -7.27 23.43 -35.31
CA ARG A 582 -7.98 24.11 -34.21
C ARG A 582 -8.91 23.21 -33.40
N ARG A 583 -9.19 22.00 -33.89
CA ARG A 583 -10.00 20.95 -33.24
C ARG A 583 -9.84 19.64 -34.00
N ASP A 584 -10.15 18.53 -33.36
CA ASP A 584 -10.40 17.28 -34.09
C ASP A 584 -11.62 17.44 -35.01
N ALA A 585 -11.55 16.87 -36.20
CA ALA A 585 -12.55 17.07 -37.26
C ALA A 585 -13.96 16.68 -36.77
N ASP A 586 -14.09 15.45 -36.28
CA ASP A 586 -15.34 14.74 -36.02
C ASP A 586 -15.35 14.13 -34.62
N THR A 587 -16.19 13.13 -34.34
CA THR A 587 -16.32 12.53 -32.99
C THR A 587 -16.29 11.02 -33.04
N GLY A 588 -15.12 10.45 -32.77
CA GLY A 588 -14.96 9.00 -32.58
C GLY A 588 -15.54 8.53 -31.25
N LEU A 589 -16.21 7.37 -31.29
CA LEU A 589 -16.65 6.64 -30.12
C LEU A 589 -15.71 5.46 -29.85
N HIS A 590 -15.43 5.24 -28.57
CA HIS A 590 -14.83 4.04 -28.04
C HIS A 590 -15.94 3.11 -27.54
N VAL A 591 -16.02 1.91 -28.10
CA VAL A 591 -16.96 0.85 -27.70
C VAL A 591 -16.15 -0.38 -27.27
N GLU A 592 -16.23 -0.76 -26.00
CA GLU A 592 -15.55 -1.95 -25.45
C GLU A 592 -16.58 -2.99 -25.01
N GLY A 593 -16.29 -4.26 -25.28
CA GLY A 593 -16.98 -5.39 -24.66
C GLY A 593 -15.98 -6.47 -24.25
N PHE A 594 -16.05 -6.94 -23.00
CA PHE A 594 -15.22 -8.05 -22.53
C PHE A 594 -15.98 -9.01 -21.62
N TYR A 595 -15.53 -10.26 -21.57
CA TYR A 595 -16.04 -11.26 -20.63
C TYR A 595 -14.89 -11.86 -19.83
N LYS A 596 -14.75 -11.44 -18.57
CA LYS A 596 -13.80 -12.01 -17.62
C LYS A 596 -14.37 -13.33 -17.08
N LEU A 597 -14.00 -14.44 -17.71
CA LEU A 597 -14.30 -15.79 -17.24
C LEU A 597 -13.38 -16.13 -16.07
N GLN A 598 -13.96 -16.33 -14.87
CA GLN A 598 -13.22 -16.82 -13.71
C GLN A 598 -13.08 -18.34 -13.82
N VAL A 599 -11.85 -18.85 -13.93
CA VAL A 599 -11.55 -20.29 -14.11
C VAL A 599 -11.25 -20.96 -12.76
N SER A 600 -10.59 -20.24 -11.88
CA SER A 600 -10.37 -20.57 -10.47
C SER A 600 -10.15 -19.28 -9.66
N ASP A 601 -10.01 -19.36 -8.34
CA ASP A 601 -9.71 -18.20 -7.48
C ASP A 601 -8.45 -17.43 -7.91
N ASN A 602 -7.50 -18.10 -8.57
CA ASN A 602 -6.20 -17.56 -8.97
C ASN A 602 -6.06 -17.33 -10.48
N ILE A 603 -7.02 -17.74 -11.31
CA ILE A 603 -6.90 -17.71 -12.78
C ILE A 603 -8.19 -17.18 -13.42
N ALA A 604 -8.04 -16.14 -14.24
CA ALA A 604 -9.12 -15.60 -15.08
C ALA A 604 -8.67 -15.48 -16.55
N ILE A 605 -9.59 -15.70 -17.48
CA ILE A 605 -9.38 -15.51 -18.92
C ILE A 605 -10.38 -14.46 -19.40
N THR A 606 -9.88 -13.38 -20.01
CA THR A 606 -10.67 -12.21 -20.43
C THR A 606 -10.51 -11.97 -21.94
N PRO A 607 -11.28 -12.66 -22.80
CA PRO A 607 -11.54 -12.17 -24.15
C PRO A 607 -12.27 -10.81 -24.10
N GLY A 608 -11.90 -9.92 -25.01
CA GLY A 608 -12.64 -8.71 -25.29
C GLY A 608 -12.25 -8.06 -26.62
N VAL A 609 -13.06 -7.09 -27.02
CA VAL A 609 -12.88 -6.28 -28.22
C VAL A 609 -13.10 -4.81 -27.90
N ILE A 610 -12.29 -3.94 -28.51
CA ILE A 610 -12.48 -2.50 -28.58
C ILE A 610 -12.80 -2.17 -30.04
N TRP A 611 -13.73 -1.25 -30.27
CA TRP A 611 -14.04 -0.66 -31.56
C TRP A 611 -13.93 0.86 -31.44
N LEU A 612 -13.17 1.47 -32.34
CA LEU A 612 -12.99 2.91 -32.49
C LEU A 612 -13.66 3.33 -33.81
N THR A 613 -14.71 4.15 -33.75
CA THR A 613 -15.60 4.46 -34.89
C THR A 613 -15.16 5.63 -35.79
N ALA A 614 -14.05 6.27 -35.43
CA ALA A 614 -13.38 7.36 -36.16
C ALA A 614 -12.07 7.64 -35.40
N PRO A 615 -11.02 6.80 -35.60
CA PRO A 615 -9.74 6.96 -34.93
C PRO A 615 -9.15 8.36 -35.15
N GLY A 616 -8.45 8.90 -34.16
CA GLY A 616 -7.97 10.29 -34.16
C GLY A 616 -9.10 11.33 -34.15
N HIS A 617 -10.35 10.91 -33.92
CA HIS A 617 -11.56 11.72 -34.06
C HIS A 617 -11.72 12.36 -35.45
N ASN A 618 -11.51 11.55 -36.48
CA ASN A 618 -11.69 11.90 -37.89
C ASN A 618 -12.49 10.78 -38.59
N GLU A 619 -13.64 11.11 -39.20
CA GLU A 619 -14.50 10.12 -39.89
C GLU A 619 -13.93 9.69 -41.26
N ASP A 620 -12.88 10.35 -41.76
CA ASP A 620 -12.13 9.92 -42.96
C ASP A 620 -11.10 8.79 -42.67
N ASN A 621 -10.84 8.43 -41.40
CA ASN A 621 -10.01 7.28 -41.02
C ASN A 621 -10.87 6.00 -40.91
N ASP A 622 -10.38 4.86 -41.40
CA ASP A 622 -11.10 3.59 -41.25
C ASP A 622 -11.20 3.16 -39.78
N ASP A 623 -12.34 2.56 -39.44
CA ASP A 623 -12.63 1.95 -38.13
C ASP A 623 -11.49 1.01 -37.67
N ILE A 624 -11.12 1.13 -36.39
CA ILE A 624 -10.14 0.23 -35.77
C ILE A 624 -10.83 -0.71 -34.78
N PHE A 625 -10.55 -2.01 -34.91
CA PHE A 625 -10.95 -3.05 -33.98
C PHE A 625 -9.72 -3.64 -33.29
N ILE A 626 -9.66 -3.60 -31.96
CA ILE A 626 -8.57 -4.19 -31.18
C ILE A 626 -9.12 -5.41 -30.44
N GLY A 627 -8.63 -6.60 -30.80
CA GLY A 627 -8.98 -7.85 -30.14
C GLY A 627 -7.93 -8.23 -29.09
N THR A 628 -8.34 -8.73 -27.93
CA THR A 628 -7.39 -9.32 -26.97
C THR A 628 -7.99 -10.46 -26.17
N VAL A 629 -7.16 -11.46 -25.85
CA VAL A 629 -7.46 -12.52 -24.88
C VAL A 629 -6.44 -12.46 -23.76
N ARG A 630 -6.80 -11.76 -22.68
CA ARG A 630 -5.95 -11.54 -21.51
C ARG A 630 -6.16 -12.65 -20.48
N THR A 631 -5.20 -13.54 -20.32
CA THR A 631 -5.14 -14.51 -19.21
C THR A 631 -4.39 -13.87 -18.04
N THR A 632 -4.97 -13.91 -16.84
CA THR A 632 -4.40 -13.32 -15.62
C THR A 632 -4.29 -14.38 -14.54
N PHE A 633 -3.10 -14.46 -13.95
CA PHE A 633 -2.76 -15.30 -12.80
C PHE A 633 -2.51 -14.38 -11.60
N SER A 634 -3.09 -14.69 -10.44
CA SER A 634 -2.90 -13.93 -9.20
C SER A 634 -2.64 -14.85 -8.02
N PHE A 635 -1.65 -14.53 -7.19
CA PHE A 635 -1.21 -15.33 -6.04
C PHE A 635 -0.72 -14.47 -4.87
#